data_AF-A0A1Y1XE95-F1
#
_entry.id   AF-A0A1Y1XE95-F1
#
_cell.length_a   1.000
_cell.length_b   1.000
_cell.length_c   1.000
_cell.angle_alpha   90.00
_cell.angle_beta   90.00
_cell.angle_gamma   90.00
#
_symmetry.space_group_name_H-M   'P 1'
#
loop_
_entity.id
_entity.type
_entity.pdbx_description
1 polymer ?
#
loop_
_entity_poly.entity_id
_entity_poly.type
_entity_poly.pdbx_seq_one_letter_code
_entity_poly.pdbx_strand_id
1 'polypeptide(L)'
;MEDVTVKNFTSESALEFIITNGSTNNEEGFMTFNNVKFDNITAQGPLFRLEHSSGKIINSKIINIHLCNKNNSCTNRNDINTVKLNTELIYLDDKSNFTIENTNFEDVYGVHGCSLIYSAQLTIEDSSFKNCHFKNGFIHIDIMNNGEVKDDQIAGQYTINNSNFKNITSEMGTIVNVINISDQTPLICNFKNTEFENIEASKYGGIIYSISDLTPKYINFNNCKFTNVDAQLGPVVFSLNNKSEPVISNMSTLKKKNLVATNPTYLEFLPNVSTSYNILSGEKIPTGIKCNIYDDYNHTISFASDISTAEFDKFSFFEVKINDTYNAALVGQTQSYCWGDICEYPSIKVIGNPGVYSVKLELNSFGDFTRFPKNYIDIEININECSNSSYIYQDIENIKLKSCYFPYCEKKCQNGGECININVCDCSKSKFIGSYCTEHGKLQRNKSLDKTVLGISLFLIVVIIITMITTILLRENPAIKGGGIEFLIIILFGLIINNTYTLYLTVDRTLAKCHITYFLNNMGFSLVFGSILVKALRIYKIFSYRKSIKTGMKKKYMYSIIISFVAFHLFMESVWNLKKNIKVVDDLSTDYKVYQKCQYPKSKVISMLANFGILLVGCMLSYSIRKVKDEFKENLVIPVYIYVLFMVITETINFQDNISLHVQDLFSAIETIANTLVILYFLYFSKFYNIYIHNIITKERILSRSQSSQRYNGSDMSLNKLNQQNNYISHSLDNMGIIARSNSSMDGIVDRFGSNLKINKFGSSGDNVNNIGHFKYNSESKLLRK
;
A
#
# COMPACT_ATOMS: atom_id res chain seq x y z
N MET A 1 69.47 39.68 30.86
CA MET A 1 69.90 40.12 29.52
C MET A 1 69.58 41.59 29.37
N GLU A 2 70.53 42.40 28.92
CA GLU A 2 70.33 43.82 28.66
C GLU A 2 70.83 44.14 27.24
N ASP A 3 70.17 45.08 26.54
CA ASP A 3 70.52 45.56 25.17
C ASP A 3 70.60 44.47 24.08
N VAL A 4 69.99 43.29 24.31
CA VAL A 4 70.04 42.15 23.38
C VAL A 4 69.05 42.32 22.22
N THR A 5 69.52 42.18 20.98
CA THR A 5 68.67 42.07 19.79
C THR A 5 68.77 40.67 19.18
N VAL A 6 67.63 39.97 19.00
CA VAL A 6 67.52 38.71 18.26
C VAL A 6 66.62 38.92 17.03
N LYS A 7 67.02 38.38 15.87
CA LYS A 7 66.25 38.49 14.63
C LYS A 7 66.19 37.17 13.86
N ASN A 8 65.11 36.97 13.11
CA ASN A 8 64.94 35.87 12.15
C ASN A 8 65.19 34.47 12.77
N PHE A 9 64.68 34.25 13.99
CA PHE A 9 64.76 32.95 14.65
C PHE A 9 63.63 32.04 14.15
N THR A 10 63.94 30.79 13.83
CA THR A 10 62.95 29.77 13.48
C THR A 10 63.33 28.44 14.10
N SER A 11 62.40 27.79 14.79
CA SER A 11 62.57 26.44 15.35
C SER A 11 61.98 25.38 14.42
N GLU A 12 62.73 24.29 14.20
CA GLU A 12 62.27 23.11 13.45
C GLU A 12 61.23 22.27 14.21
N SER A 13 61.08 22.50 15.52
CA SER A 13 60.09 21.87 16.39
C SER A 13 59.25 22.92 17.15
N ALA A 14 58.10 22.50 17.65
CA ALA A 14 57.28 23.26 18.58
C ALA A 14 57.92 23.33 19.98
N LEU A 15 58.93 24.19 20.10
CA LEU A 15 59.62 24.53 21.34
C LEU A 15 59.41 26.00 21.70
N GLU A 16 59.67 26.33 22.96
CA GLU A 16 59.68 27.68 23.47
C GLU A 16 60.91 28.46 23.03
N PHE A 17 60.78 29.77 22.86
CA PHE A 17 61.93 30.62 22.55
C PHE A 17 62.80 30.89 23.78
N ILE A 18 62.16 31.10 24.94
CA ILE A 18 62.80 31.30 26.24
C ILE A 18 62.10 30.41 27.26
N ILE A 19 62.86 29.59 27.98
CA ILE A 19 62.36 28.75 29.08
C ILE A 19 63.16 29.03 30.38
N THR A 20 62.46 29.09 31.51
CA THR A 20 63.06 28.97 32.85
C THR A 20 62.34 27.91 33.66
N ASN A 21 63.10 27.09 34.37
CA ASN A 21 62.60 26.08 35.30
C ASN A 21 63.29 26.31 36.66
N GLY A 22 62.49 26.61 37.68
CA GLY A 22 62.93 26.80 39.06
C GLY A 22 62.93 25.48 39.82
N SER A 23 63.91 25.30 40.71
CA SER A 23 64.03 24.11 41.54
C SER A 23 62.86 24.05 42.54
N THR A 24 62.20 22.90 42.64
CA THR A 24 61.11 22.66 43.61
C THR A 24 61.57 22.76 45.08
N ASN A 25 62.88 22.92 45.33
CA ASN A 25 63.49 23.11 46.65
C ASN A 25 63.62 24.59 47.08
N ASN A 26 62.73 25.47 46.61
CA ASN A 26 62.70 26.92 46.91
C ASN A 26 63.89 27.76 46.39
N GLU A 27 64.63 27.30 45.39
CA GLU A 27 65.55 28.18 44.66
C GLU A 27 64.79 28.85 43.49
N GLU A 28 64.29 30.06 43.75
CA GLU A 28 63.57 30.87 42.76
C GLU A 28 64.47 31.19 41.56
N GLY A 29 64.25 30.51 40.44
CA GLY A 29 64.86 30.89 39.17
C GLY A 29 64.36 32.28 38.78
N PHE A 30 65.27 33.24 38.59
CA PHE A 30 64.92 34.62 38.22
C PHE A 30 65.56 35.04 36.89
N MET A 31 64.77 35.65 36.00
CA MET A 31 65.24 36.11 34.69
C MET A 31 64.74 37.51 34.34
N THR A 32 65.67 38.42 34.01
CA THR A 32 65.37 39.80 33.61
C THR A 32 65.78 40.08 32.16
N PHE A 33 64.91 40.76 31.42
CA PHE A 33 65.17 41.36 30.12
C PHE A 33 64.99 42.87 30.19
N ASN A 34 66.01 43.64 29.80
CA ASN A 34 65.93 45.11 29.78
C ASN A 34 66.37 45.61 28.40
N ASN A 35 65.57 46.50 27.79
CA ASN A 35 65.83 47.07 26.46
C ASN A 35 66.15 46.01 25.38
N VAL A 36 65.43 44.88 25.38
CA VAL A 36 65.65 43.84 24.36
C VAL A 36 64.76 44.03 23.14
N LYS A 37 65.27 43.61 21.97
CA LYS A 37 64.49 43.55 20.74
C LYS A 37 64.41 42.13 20.18
N PHE A 38 63.20 41.59 20.07
CA PHE A 38 62.92 40.36 19.33
C PHE A 38 62.13 40.69 18.07
N ASP A 39 62.54 40.18 16.91
CA ASP A 39 62.04 40.61 15.60
C ASP A 39 62.04 39.44 14.61
N ASN A 40 60.86 39.05 14.12
CA ASN A 40 60.68 37.88 13.23
C ASN A 40 61.13 36.58 13.92
N ILE A 41 60.37 36.17 14.93
CA ILE A 41 60.58 34.94 15.69
C ILE A 41 59.48 33.94 15.30
N THR A 42 59.85 32.69 15.02
CA THR A 42 58.94 31.58 14.71
C THR A 42 59.32 30.35 15.55
N ALA A 43 58.82 30.31 16.79
CA ALA A 43 58.89 29.17 17.70
C ALA A 43 57.45 28.69 17.91
N GLN A 44 57.11 27.43 17.62
CA GLN A 44 55.69 27.01 17.57
C GLN A 44 55.14 26.59 18.95
N GLY A 45 55.41 27.44 19.94
CA GLY A 45 55.03 27.38 21.36
C GLY A 45 55.26 28.78 21.97
N PRO A 46 55.17 28.96 23.30
CA PRO A 46 55.22 30.29 23.90
C PRO A 46 56.60 30.95 23.77
N LEU A 47 56.60 32.26 23.51
CA LEU A 47 57.81 33.09 23.50
C LEU A 47 58.55 33.06 24.85
N PHE A 48 57.82 32.95 25.97
CA PHE A 48 58.33 32.73 27.32
C PHE A 48 57.55 31.61 28.04
N ARG A 49 58.25 30.59 28.54
CA ARG A 49 57.72 29.58 29.49
C ARG A 49 58.47 29.68 30.81
N LEU A 50 57.74 29.98 31.89
CA LEU A 50 58.29 29.98 33.25
C LEU A 50 57.63 28.85 34.04
N GLU A 51 58.43 28.04 34.72
CA GLU A 51 57.98 26.97 35.60
C GLU A 51 58.59 27.16 36.99
N HIS A 52 57.79 27.27 38.04
CA HIS A 52 58.23 27.53 39.42
C HIS A 52 59.27 28.66 39.54
N SER A 53 59.18 29.68 38.67
CA SER A 53 60.20 30.72 38.49
C SER A 53 59.59 32.09 38.23
N SER A 54 60.36 33.15 38.52
CA SER A 54 59.92 34.54 38.38
C SER A 54 60.72 35.25 37.29
N GLY A 55 60.14 36.24 36.62
CA GLY A 55 60.85 37.01 35.60
C GLY A 55 60.25 38.36 35.27
N LYS A 56 61.03 39.18 34.56
CA LYS A 56 60.62 40.54 34.18
C LYS A 56 61.18 40.96 32.83
N ILE A 57 60.37 41.65 32.02
CA ILE A 57 60.79 42.33 30.79
C ILE A 57 60.44 43.82 30.84
N ILE A 58 61.40 44.68 30.52
CA ILE A 58 61.32 46.14 30.67
C ILE A 58 61.81 46.83 29.40
N ASN A 59 61.20 47.96 29.01
CA ASN A 59 61.68 48.88 27.96
C ASN A 59 61.86 48.24 26.57
N SER A 60 61.17 47.13 26.29
CA SER A 60 61.54 46.22 25.20
C SER A 60 60.62 46.32 23.98
N LYS A 61 61.04 45.76 22.83
CA LYS A 61 60.18 45.66 21.63
C LYS A 61 60.19 44.27 21.00
N ILE A 62 59.00 43.68 20.87
CA ILE A 62 58.75 42.33 20.38
C ILE A 62 57.88 42.46 19.11
N ILE A 63 58.38 42.02 17.96
CA ILE A 63 57.75 42.25 16.64
C ILE A 63 57.73 40.95 15.82
N ASN A 64 56.70 40.80 14.98
CA ASN A 64 56.63 39.76 13.95
C ASN A 64 56.72 38.35 14.56
N ILE A 65 55.83 38.05 15.52
CA ILE A 65 55.86 36.80 16.27
C ILE A 65 54.88 35.81 15.66
N HIS A 66 55.43 34.69 15.21
CA HIS A 66 54.74 33.53 14.65
C HIS A 66 53.90 33.88 13.40
N LEU A 67 54.43 34.73 12.54
CA LEU A 67 53.80 35.15 11.28
C LEU A 67 53.36 33.98 10.37
N CYS A 68 53.92 32.77 10.54
CA CYS A 68 53.42 31.58 9.82
C CYS A 68 51.95 31.25 10.15
N ASN A 69 51.45 31.59 11.34
CA ASN A 69 50.06 31.36 11.75
C ASN A 69 49.10 32.19 10.86
N LYS A 70 49.51 33.41 10.45
CA LYS A 70 48.74 34.30 9.57
C LYS A 70 48.43 33.70 8.18
N ASN A 71 49.32 32.83 7.70
CA ASN A 71 49.24 32.21 6.37
C ASN A 71 48.95 30.69 6.44
N ASN A 72 48.61 30.15 7.62
CA ASN A 72 48.50 28.70 7.90
C ASN A 72 49.73 27.88 7.42
N SER A 73 50.93 28.48 7.47
CA SER A 73 52.17 27.88 6.97
C SER A 73 53.10 27.37 8.08
N CYS A 74 52.59 27.19 9.30
CA CYS A 74 53.34 26.60 10.42
C CYS A 74 53.30 25.07 10.35
N THR A 75 54.45 24.42 10.18
CA THR A 75 54.56 22.98 9.86
C THR A 75 54.87 22.06 11.05
N ASN A 76 55.14 22.59 12.26
CA ASN A 76 55.92 21.89 13.28
C ASN A 76 55.13 21.58 14.58
N ARG A 77 53.80 21.79 14.59
CA ARG A 77 52.89 21.52 15.73
C ARG A 77 52.67 20.00 15.96
N ASN A 78 53.68 19.29 16.48
CA ASN A 78 53.63 17.86 16.83
C ASN A 78 54.07 17.63 18.29
N ASP A 79 53.19 17.89 19.26
CA ASP A 79 53.36 17.48 20.67
C ASP A 79 51.98 17.26 21.33
N ILE A 80 51.96 16.69 22.54
CA ILE A 80 50.77 16.19 23.24
C ILE A 80 50.09 17.29 24.10
N ASN A 81 50.83 18.25 24.64
CA ASN A 81 50.26 19.32 25.47
C ASN A 81 49.68 20.46 24.61
N THR A 82 48.37 20.40 24.36
CA THR A 82 47.66 21.36 23.50
C THR A 82 47.59 22.78 24.07
N VAL A 83 47.67 22.96 25.39
CA VAL A 83 47.66 24.31 26.01
C VAL A 83 48.98 25.03 25.72
N LYS A 84 50.10 24.35 25.98
CA LYS A 84 51.46 24.86 25.70
C LYS A 84 51.60 25.20 24.21
N LEU A 85 51.18 24.30 23.31
CA LEU A 85 51.20 24.52 21.85
C LEU A 85 50.30 25.67 21.33
N ASN A 86 49.29 26.08 22.08
CA ASN A 86 48.36 27.15 21.68
C ASN A 86 48.67 28.50 22.34
N THR A 87 49.66 28.55 23.23
CA THR A 87 50.09 29.79 23.90
C THR A 87 51.21 30.44 23.10
N GLU A 88 51.02 31.65 22.60
CA GLU A 88 51.95 32.25 21.63
C GLU A 88 52.97 33.21 22.30
N LEU A 89 52.61 33.90 23.39
CA LEU A 89 53.53 34.82 24.10
C LEU A 89 54.02 34.27 25.44
N ILE A 90 53.15 34.02 26.40
CA ILE A 90 53.55 33.74 27.79
C ILE A 90 52.78 32.56 28.36
N TYR A 91 53.49 31.47 28.67
CA TYR A 91 53.00 30.38 29.49
C TYR A 91 53.64 30.43 30.87
N LEU A 92 52.83 30.50 31.93
CA LEU A 92 53.30 30.43 33.32
C LEU A 92 52.74 29.18 33.99
N ASP A 93 53.62 28.28 34.41
CA ASP A 93 53.27 27.11 35.24
C ASP A 93 53.11 27.51 36.72
N ASP A 94 52.64 26.61 37.59
CA ASP A 94 52.27 26.97 38.97
C ASP A 94 53.39 27.71 39.75
N LYS A 95 52.98 28.68 40.58
CA LYS A 95 53.82 29.59 41.39
C LYS A 95 54.79 30.48 40.57
N SER A 96 54.65 30.54 39.25
CA SER A 96 55.51 31.38 38.40
C SER A 96 54.96 32.80 38.26
N ASN A 97 55.84 33.80 38.30
CA ASN A 97 55.44 35.22 38.21
C ASN A 97 56.15 35.90 37.04
N PHE A 98 55.44 36.67 36.22
CA PHE A 98 56.06 37.45 35.14
C PHE A 98 55.55 38.89 35.10
N THR A 99 56.47 39.83 34.94
CA THR A 99 56.17 41.27 34.85
C THR A 99 56.61 41.83 33.51
N ILE A 100 55.70 42.45 32.77
CA ILE A 100 55.95 43.23 31.56
C ILE A 100 55.82 44.72 31.93
N GLU A 101 56.82 45.53 31.60
CA GLU A 101 56.81 46.97 31.86
C GLU A 101 57.32 47.74 30.62
N ASN A 102 56.65 48.84 30.25
CA ASN A 102 57.04 49.74 29.15
C ASN A 102 57.48 48.98 27.87
N THR A 103 56.74 47.95 27.47
CA THR A 103 57.14 47.03 26.39
C THR A 103 56.10 47.03 25.26
N ASN A 104 56.58 46.94 24.02
CA ASN A 104 55.76 47.03 22.81
C ASN A 104 55.74 45.71 22.05
N PHE A 105 54.54 45.14 21.89
CA PHE A 105 54.25 43.95 21.08
C PHE A 105 53.55 44.38 19.80
N GLU A 106 54.03 43.90 18.65
CA GLU A 106 53.53 44.31 17.33
C GLU A 106 53.53 43.12 16.35
N ASP A 107 52.43 42.89 15.65
CA ASP A 107 52.26 41.80 14.69
C ASP A 107 52.55 40.39 15.29
N VAL A 108 51.75 40.01 16.29
CA VAL A 108 51.72 38.68 16.92
C VAL A 108 50.48 37.91 16.45
N TYR A 109 50.64 36.66 15.97
CA TYR A 109 49.53 35.88 15.39
C TYR A 109 49.48 34.46 15.95
N GLY A 110 48.30 33.97 16.37
CA GLY A 110 48.09 32.57 16.73
C GLY A 110 46.82 32.30 17.55
N VAL A 111 46.87 31.37 18.51
CA VAL A 111 45.66 30.85 19.19
C VAL A 111 45.32 31.60 20.50
N HIS A 112 46.22 31.63 21.48
CA HIS A 112 46.09 32.38 22.74
C HIS A 112 47.28 33.33 22.93
N GLY A 113 47.06 34.52 23.49
CA GLY A 113 48.16 35.41 23.88
C GLY A 113 48.97 34.83 25.04
N CYS A 114 48.33 34.70 26.21
CA CYS A 114 48.93 34.23 27.45
C CYS A 114 48.10 33.09 28.07
N SER A 115 48.73 32.24 28.87
CA SER A 115 48.06 31.19 29.64
C SER A 115 48.80 30.91 30.95
N LEU A 116 48.08 30.98 32.08
CA LEU A 116 48.61 30.90 33.43
C LEU A 116 47.97 29.74 34.20
N ILE A 117 48.78 28.85 34.76
CA ILE A 117 48.33 27.70 35.53
C ILE A 117 48.20 28.02 37.02
N TYR A 118 47.10 27.58 37.61
CA TYR A 118 46.81 27.60 39.05
C TYR A 118 47.20 28.92 39.75
N SER A 119 48.30 29.00 40.52
CA SER A 119 48.65 30.20 41.30
C SER A 119 49.57 31.20 40.59
N ALA A 120 49.91 30.97 39.32
CA ALA A 120 50.78 31.84 38.53
C ALA A 120 50.24 33.27 38.35
N GLN A 121 51.13 34.25 38.16
CA GLN A 121 50.78 35.68 38.10
C GLN A 121 51.46 36.41 36.94
N LEU A 122 50.69 37.17 36.16
CA LEU A 122 51.16 38.02 35.06
C LEU A 122 50.76 39.47 35.31
N THR A 123 51.75 40.33 35.47
CA THR A 123 51.56 41.79 35.58
C THR A 123 52.04 42.47 34.31
N ILE A 124 51.23 43.40 33.76
CA ILE A 124 51.53 44.16 32.54
C ILE A 124 51.29 45.63 32.82
N GLU A 125 52.32 46.47 32.76
CA GLU A 125 52.25 47.90 33.06
C GLU A 125 52.80 48.76 31.91
N ASP A 126 52.11 49.87 31.64
CA ASP A 126 52.49 50.93 30.69
C ASP A 126 52.93 50.41 29.28
N SER A 127 52.34 49.29 28.84
CA SER A 127 52.77 48.52 27.66
C SER A 127 51.75 48.61 26.51
N SER A 128 52.14 48.26 25.28
CA SER A 128 51.19 48.27 24.14
C SER A 128 51.27 47.05 23.23
N PHE A 129 50.11 46.64 22.72
CA PHE A 129 49.90 45.50 21.81
C PHE A 129 49.23 46.00 20.52
N LYS A 130 49.79 45.67 19.35
CA LYS A 130 49.39 46.26 18.07
C LYS A 130 49.32 45.24 16.93
N ASN A 131 48.27 45.30 16.11
CA ASN A 131 48.09 44.47 14.90
C ASN A 131 48.13 42.95 15.17
N CYS A 132 47.64 42.50 16.32
CA CYS A 132 47.72 41.09 16.71
C CYS A 132 46.45 40.31 16.35
N HIS A 133 46.59 38.98 16.18
CA HIS A 133 45.47 38.05 16.07
C HIS A 133 45.61 36.92 17.07
N PHE A 134 44.59 36.71 17.91
CA PHE A 134 44.52 35.60 18.84
C PHE A 134 43.16 34.92 18.70
N LYS A 135 43.11 33.74 18.07
CA LYS A 135 41.86 33.03 17.74
C LYS A 135 40.87 32.98 18.93
N ASN A 136 41.39 32.58 20.09
CA ASN A 136 40.65 32.42 21.34
C ASN A 136 41.03 33.53 22.36
N GLY A 137 41.39 34.72 21.88
CA GLY A 137 41.67 35.90 22.71
C GLY A 137 43.08 35.99 23.30
N PHE A 138 43.44 37.19 23.78
CA PHE A 138 44.71 37.44 24.46
C PHE A 138 44.82 36.65 25.77
N ILE A 139 43.74 36.53 26.54
CA ILE A 139 43.60 35.64 27.70
C ILE A 139 42.50 34.62 27.41
N HIS A 140 42.81 33.34 27.55
CA HIS A 140 41.84 32.25 27.48
C HIS A 140 41.73 31.56 28.84
N ILE A 141 40.49 31.31 29.30
CA ILE A 141 40.19 30.73 30.60
C ILE A 141 39.25 29.54 30.40
N ASP A 142 39.81 28.34 30.55
CA ASP A 142 39.08 27.08 30.51
C ASP A 142 39.76 26.03 31.39
N ILE A 143 39.11 25.68 32.49
CA ILE A 143 39.63 24.74 33.49
C ILE A 143 39.14 23.29 33.32
N MET A 144 38.18 23.05 32.42
CA MET A 144 37.55 21.74 32.24
C MET A 144 38.03 21.05 30.97
N ASN A 145 38.10 19.72 30.98
CA ASN A 145 38.27 18.90 29.79
C ASN A 145 37.31 17.70 29.87
N ASN A 146 36.39 17.55 28.91
CA ASN A 146 35.38 16.49 28.87
C ASN A 146 34.52 16.33 30.15
N GLY A 147 34.43 17.35 31.00
CA GLY A 147 33.70 17.34 32.28
C GLY A 147 34.55 16.97 33.50
N GLU A 148 35.83 16.64 33.31
CA GLU A 148 36.82 16.49 34.38
C GLU A 148 37.67 17.77 34.48
N VAL A 149 38.24 18.02 35.66
CA VAL A 149 39.12 19.18 35.88
C VAL A 149 40.49 18.87 35.25
N LYS A 150 41.04 19.81 34.48
CA LYS A 150 42.40 19.67 33.90
C LYS A 150 43.46 19.55 35.00
N ASP A 151 44.52 18.80 34.73
CA ASP A 151 45.77 18.94 35.49
C ASP A 151 46.35 20.36 35.28
N ASP A 152 46.43 20.81 34.02
CA ASP A 152 46.81 22.16 33.61
C ASP A 152 45.61 23.13 33.61
N GLN A 153 45.15 23.55 34.80
CA GLN A 153 44.04 24.53 34.92
C GLN A 153 44.48 25.95 34.57
N ILE A 154 44.00 26.49 33.44
CA ILE A 154 44.30 27.87 33.01
C ILE A 154 43.49 28.88 33.85
N ALA A 155 43.98 29.20 35.05
CA ALA A 155 43.25 29.89 36.10
C ALA A 155 44.09 30.80 37.00
N GLY A 156 45.25 31.29 36.53
CA GLY A 156 46.09 32.23 37.29
C GLY A 156 45.61 33.69 37.30
N GLN A 157 46.48 34.58 37.79
CA GLN A 157 46.15 35.98 38.06
C GLN A 157 46.75 36.93 37.02
N TYR A 158 45.92 37.75 36.40
CA TYR A 158 46.28 38.72 35.38
C TYR A 158 46.01 40.14 35.89
N THR A 159 47.02 40.99 35.92
CA THR A 159 46.90 42.41 36.26
C THR A 159 47.46 43.28 35.13
N ILE A 160 46.61 44.06 34.47
CA ILE A 160 46.97 44.90 33.33
C ILE A 160 46.65 46.36 33.68
N ASN A 161 47.70 47.17 33.82
CA ASN A 161 47.64 48.58 34.21
C ASN A 161 48.11 49.49 33.07
N ASN A 162 47.40 50.62 32.88
CA ASN A 162 47.78 51.75 32.01
C ASN A 162 48.13 51.40 30.54
N SER A 163 47.76 50.21 30.06
CA SER A 163 48.25 49.66 28.80
C SER A 163 47.30 49.98 27.62
N ASN A 164 47.74 49.70 26.38
CA ASN A 164 46.94 49.96 25.18
C ASN A 164 46.94 48.75 24.22
N PHE A 165 45.75 48.28 23.86
CA PHE A 165 45.52 47.25 22.86
C PHE A 165 44.89 47.89 21.61
N LYS A 166 45.56 47.77 20.46
CA LYS A 166 45.12 48.40 19.21
C LYS A 166 45.16 47.47 18.00
N ASN A 167 44.10 47.49 17.18
CA ASN A 167 43.99 46.64 15.99
C ASN A 167 44.17 45.15 16.35
N ILE A 168 43.42 44.64 17.33
CA ILE A 168 43.49 43.23 17.77
C ILE A 168 42.25 42.48 17.28
N THR A 169 42.42 41.23 16.82
CA THR A 169 41.34 40.43 16.23
C THR A 169 41.25 39.02 16.82
N SER A 170 40.03 38.44 16.87
CA SER A 170 39.77 37.07 17.33
C SER A 170 38.52 36.44 16.67
N GLU A 171 38.19 35.19 17.01
CA GLU A 171 36.85 34.64 16.76
C GLU A 171 35.86 35.07 17.85
N MET A 172 36.25 34.96 19.12
CA MET A 172 35.44 35.37 20.29
C MET A 172 36.35 35.86 21.41
N GLY A 173 35.93 36.89 22.15
CA GLY A 173 36.60 37.32 23.38
C GLY A 173 38.03 37.84 23.17
N THR A 174 38.22 38.83 22.28
CA THR A 174 39.55 39.21 21.77
C THR A 174 40.58 39.54 22.84
N ILE A 175 40.14 40.11 23.97
CA ILE A 175 41.00 40.37 25.13
C ILE A 175 40.85 39.24 26.15
N VAL A 176 39.61 38.80 26.42
CA VAL A 176 39.32 37.71 27.37
C VAL A 176 38.25 36.77 26.83
N ASN A 177 38.56 35.47 26.77
CA ASN A 177 37.65 34.42 26.34
C ASN A 177 37.49 33.37 27.45
N VAL A 178 36.30 33.30 28.05
CA VAL A 178 35.99 32.48 29.24
C VAL A 178 34.99 31.37 28.88
N ILE A 179 35.44 30.13 29.00
CA ILE A 179 34.62 28.93 28.79
C ILE A 179 34.17 28.35 30.14
N ASN A 180 35.05 28.28 31.13
CA ASN A 180 34.73 27.69 32.43
C ASN A 180 35.59 28.28 33.57
N ILE A 181 34.98 28.47 34.75
CA ILE A 181 35.61 28.94 35.99
C ILE A 181 35.05 28.10 37.16
N SER A 182 35.87 27.83 38.17
CA SER A 182 35.46 27.20 39.43
C SER A 182 35.80 28.11 40.61
N ASP A 183 34.90 28.14 41.60
CA ASP A 183 35.08 28.85 42.89
C ASP A 183 36.33 28.40 43.67
N GLN A 184 36.89 27.24 43.34
CA GLN A 184 38.10 26.68 43.96
C GLN A 184 39.40 27.25 43.36
N THR A 185 39.32 28.02 42.27
CA THR A 185 40.51 28.57 41.59
C THR A 185 40.87 29.98 42.08
N PRO A 186 42.17 30.33 42.11
CA PRO A 186 42.66 31.65 42.52
C PRO A 186 42.67 32.68 41.36
N LEU A 187 41.87 32.42 40.31
CA LEU A 187 41.74 33.25 39.11
C LEU A 187 41.39 34.69 39.47
N ILE A 188 42.11 35.66 38.90
CA ILE A 188 41.74 37.08 38.95
C ILE A 188 42.14 37.72 37.61
N CYS A 189 41.29 38.53 37.01
CA CYS A 189 41.59 39.31 35.81
C CYS A 189 41.24 40.78 36.04
N ASN A 190 42.25 41.59 36.32
CA ASN A 190 42.11 43.02 36.60
C ASN A 190 42.72 43.87 35.49
N PHE A 191 41.87 44.61 34.78
CA PHE A 191 42.30 45.66 33.86
C PHE A 191 42.06 47.03 34.51
N LYS A 192 43.02 47.94 34.40
CA LYS A 192 42.96 49.28 35.00
C LYS A 192 43.53 50.33 34.07
N ASN A 193 42.83 51.45 33.89
CA ASN A 193 43.26 52.58 33.04
C ASN A 193 43.65 52.17 31.60
N THR A 194 43.15 51.02 31.11
CA THR A 194 43.60 50.42 29.85
C THR A 194 42.71 50.89 28.70
N GLU A 195 43.33 51.22 27.56
CA GLU A 195 42.62 51.59 26.33
C GLU A 195 42.58 50.42 25.33
N PHE A 196 41.42 50.26 24.71
CA PHE A 196 41.12 49.28 23.68
C PHE A 196 40.59 50.02 22.44
N GLU A 197 41.33 49.99 21.32
CA GLU A 197 41.03 50.73 20.09
C GLU A 197 41.04 49.80 18.86
N ASN A 198 39.98 49.78 18.05
CA ASN A 198 39.87 48.89 16.88
C ASN A 198 40.04 47.41 17.29
N ILE A 199 39.09 46.89 18.07
CA ILE A 199 39.10 45.49 18.51
C ILE A 199 37.90 44.77 17.88
N GLU A 200 38.14 43.62 17.24
CA GLU A 200 37.15 42.94 16.40
C GLU A 200 37.10 41.42 16.70
N ALA A 201 35.94 40.92 17.09
CA ALA A 201 35.68 39.47 17.20
C ALA A 201 34.72 39.03 16.09
N SER A 202 35.10 38.04 15.28
CA SER A 202 34.28 37.63 14.11
C SER A 202 32.92 37.01 14.49
N LYS A 203 32.77 36.54 15.74
CA LYS A 203 31.50 36.15 16.35
C LYS A 203 31.12 37.08 17.51
N TYR A 204 31.57 36.79 18.74
CA TYR A 204 30.91 37.27 19.96
C TYR A 204 31.88 37.87 20.97
N GLY A 205 31.47 38.95 21.64
CA GLY A 205 32.21 39.54 22.76
C GLY A 205 33.55 40.17 22.34
N GLY A 206 33.52 41.33 21.69
CA GLY A 206 34.72 41.94 21.09
C GLY A 206 35.85 42.22 22.09
N ILE A 207 35.56 42.70 23.31
CA ILE A 207 36.55 42.68 24.41
C ILE A 207 36.50 41.36 25.16
N ILE A 208 35.32 40.97 25.62
CA ILE A 208 35.12 39.79 26.45
C ILE A 208 33.92 38.95 26.02
N TYR A 209 34.19 37.65 25.86
CA TYR A 209 33.21 36.58 25.73
C TYR A 209 33.25 35.74 27.00
N SER A 210 32.11 35.52 27.65
CA SER A 210 32.00 34.56 28.75
C SER A 210 30.70 33.77 28.74
N ILE A 211 30.81 32.47 29.01
CA ILE A 211 29.68 31.59 29.33
C ILE A 211 29.75 31.05 30.78
N SER A 212 30.59 31.62 31.64
CA SER A 212 30.64 31.30 33.07
C SER A 212 29.80 32.26 33.92
N ASP A 213 29.08 31.71 34.90
CA ASP A 213 28.30 32.47 35.88
C ASP A 213 29.16 33.20 36.92
N LEU A 214 30.36 32.69 37.21
CA LEU A 214 31.31 33.26 38.18
C LEU A 214 32.12 34.48 37.65
N THR A 215 31.97 34.84 36.38
CA THR A 215 32.63 36.01 35.74
C THR A 215 32.64 37.30 36.58
N PRO A 216 31.54 37.74 37.24
CA PRO A 216 31.50 38.99 38.01
C PRO A 216 32.40 38.96 39.25
N LYS A 217 32.73 37.77 39.78
CA LYS A 217 33.57 37.60 40.97
C LYS A 217 35.05 37.84 40.65
N TYR A 218 35.44 37.61 39.40
CA TYR A 218 36.83 37.40 39.02
C TYR A 218 37.36 38.35 37.94
N ILE A 219 36.49 38.97 37.13
CA ILE A 219 36.92 39.77 35.97
C ILE A 219 36.43 41.23 36.08
N ASN A 220 37.39 42.15 36.18
CA ASN A 220 37.18 43.56 36.48
C ASN A 220 37.87 44.48 35.45
N PHE A 221 37.13 45.45 34.89
CA PHE A 221 37.64 46.49 34.00
C PHE A 221 37.42 47.88 34.64
N ASN A 222 38.45 48.38 35.31
CA ASN A 222 38.42 49.61 36.08
C ASN A 222 38.93 50.80 35.26
N ASN A 223 38.10 51.84 35.10
CA ASN A 223 38.45 53.06 34.35
C ASN A 223 39.03 52.78 32.93
N CYS A 224 38.56 51.72 32.27
CA CYS A 224 39.01 51.34 30.93
C CYS A 224 38.20 52.04 29.83
N LYS A 225 38.83 52.28 28.67
CA LYS A 225 38.24 52.98 27.53
C LYS A 225 38.12 52.03 26.33
N PHE A 226 36.93 52.00 25.73
CA PHE A 226 36.60 51.15 24.58
C PHE A 226 36.22 52.04 23.40
N THR A 227 36.99 51.96 22.31
CA THR A 227 36.87 52.82 21.13
C THR A 227 36.85 51.97 19.86
N ASN A 228 35.81 52.08 19.04
CA ASN A 228 35.66 51.28 17.81
C ASN A 228 35.88 49.77 18.06
N VAL A 229 34.98 49.17 18.84
CA VAL A 229 34.98 47.73 19.16
C VAL A 229 33.77 47.10 18.47
N ASP A 230 33.97 45.99 17.78
CA ASP A 230 32.94 45.32 16.97
C ASP A 230 32.87 43.80 17.21
N ALA A 231 31.66 43.25 17.08
CA ALA A 231 31.35 41.82 17.08
C ALA A 231 29.92 41.59 16.57
N GLN A 232 29.64 40.42 15.97
CA GLN A 232 28.30 40.03 15.51
C GLN A 232 27.24 40.12 16.63
N LEU A 233 27.62 39.79 17.87
CA LEU A 233 26.77 39.98 19.05
C LEU A 233 27.61 40.34 20.29
N GLY A 234 27.15 41.35 21.04
CA GLY A 234 27.85 41.90 22.21
C GLY A 234 29.19 42.56 21.88
N PRO A 235 29.22 43.69 21.14
CA PRO A 235 30.46 44.32 20.68
C PRO A 235 31.54 44.50 21.75
N VAL A 236 31.22 44.97 22.96
CA VAL A 236 32.20 45.03 24.07
C VAL A 236 32.08 43.78 24.96
N VAL A 237 30.87 43.39 25.33
CA VAL A 237 30.61 42.29 26.28
C VAL A 237 29.59 41.30 25.72
N PHE A 238 29.96 40.02 25.74
CA PHE A 238 29.03 38.90 25.69
C PHE A 238 29.13 38.11 27.01
N SER A 239 27.99 37.71 27.60
CA SER A 239 27.96 37.03 28.90
C SER A 239 26.81 36.00 29.00
N LEU A 240 26.92 35.02 29.89
CA LEU A 240 25.91 33.94 30.02
C LEU A 240 24.48 34.46 30.29
N ASN A 241 24.36 35.53 31.07
CA ASN A 241 23.13 36.25 31.40
C ASN A 241 23.50 37.57 32.11
N ASN A 242 22.53 38.44 32.36
CA ASN A 242 22.74 39.77 32.93
C ASN A 242 23.29 39.81 34.39
N LYS A 243 23.33 38.67 35.10
CA LYS A 243 23.98 38.53 36.41
C LYS A 243 25.42 38.03 36.31
N SER A 244 25.82 37.51 35.15
CA SER A 244 27.09 36.85 34.88
C SER A 244 28.05 37.74 34.08
N GLU A 245 27.84 39.06 34.14
CA GLU A 245 28.66 40.04 33.44
C GLU A 245 29.93 40.41 34.24
N PRO A 246 31.03 40.77 33.56
CA PRO A 246 32.22 41.33 34.21
C PRO A 246 31.93 42.68 34.87
N VAL A 247 32.68 43.01 35.92
CA VAL A 247 32.55 44.30 36.62
C VAL A 247 33.26 45.39 35.82
N ILE A 248 32.51 46.25 35.13
CA ILE A 248 33.06 47.35 34.32
C ILE A 248 32.59 48.71 34.85
N SER A 249 33.51 49.64 35.14
CA SER A 249 33.17 50.94 35.78
C SER A 249 32.14 51.78 35.02
N ASN A 250 32.08 51.64 33.69
CA ASN A 250 31.18 52.40 32.81
C ASN A 250 30.06 51.53 32.18
N MET A 251 29.80 50.33 32.72
CA MET A 251 28.84 49.34 32.19
C MET A 251 27.47 49.93 31.82
N SER A 252 26.93 50.83 32.64
CA SER A 252 25.63 51.49 32.40
C SER A 252 25.60 52.38 31.15
N THR A 253 26.76 52.80 30.64
CA THR A 253 26.90 53.54 29.38
C THR A 253 27.08 52.61 28.18
N LEU A 254 27.66 51.42 28.38
CA LEU A 254 27.82 50.38 27.36
C LEU A 254 26.47 49.77 26.99
N LYS A 255 25.65 49.42 28.00
CA LYS A 255 24.27 48.94 27.81
C LYS A 255 23.40 49.96 27.06
N LYS A 256 23.48 51.24 27.42
CA LYS A 256 22.80 52.35 26.72
C LYS A 256 23.26 52.58 25.28
N LYS A 257 24.41 52.04 24.88
CA LYS A 257 24.95 52.09 23.52
C LYS A 257 24.77 50.79 22.74
N ASN A 258 24.05 49.82 23.30
CA ASN A 258 23.81 48.51 22.66
C ASN A 258 25.10 47.67 22.46
N LEU A 259 26.12 47.89 23.32
CA LEU A 259 27.45 47.26 23.24
C LEU A 259 27.61 46.02 24.13
N VAL A 260 26.52 45.58 24.76
CA VAL A 260 26.47 44.45 25.71
C VAL A 260 25.33 43.54 25.27
N ALA A 261 25.58 42.25 25.17
CA ALA A 261 24.58 41.23 24.89
C ALA A 261 24.79 40.01 25.80
N THR A 262 23.82 39.11 25.84
CA THR A 262 23.96 37.83 26.54
C THR A 262 23.77 36.64 25.61
N ASN A 263 24.04 35.44 26.14
CA ASN A 263 23.43 34.22 25.63
C ASN A 263 21.90 34.42 25.52
N PRO A 264 21.22 33.80 24.56
CA PRO A 264 19.76 33.79 24.51
C PRO A 264 19.14 33.34 25.86
N THR A 265 18.02 33.95 26.25
CA THR A 265 17.34 33.64 27.53
C THR A 265 15.85 33.34 27.40
N TYR A 266 15.17 33.69 26.30
CA TYR A 266 13.76 33.33 26.05
C TYR A 266 13.34 33.32 24.56
N LEU A 267 12.15 32.75 24.29
CA LEU A 267 11.41 32.85 23.01
C LEU A 267 10.19 33.76 23.18
N GLU A 268 9.84 34.52 22.15
CA GLU A 268 8.60 35.33 22.11
C GLU A 268 7.98 35.33 20.71
N PHE A 269 6.64 35.35 20.63
CA PHE A 269 5.91 35.35 19.35
C PHE A 269 6.05 36.69 18.61
N LEU A 270 6.06 36.63 17.28
CA LEU A 270 6.01 37.84 16.46
C LEU A 270 4.67 38.60 16.64
N PRO A 271 4.66 39.94 16.48
CA PRO A 271 3.44 40.72 16.57
C PRO A 271 2.32 40.22 15.64
N ASN A 272 1.08 40.23 16.13
CA ASN A 272 -0.14 39.75 15.46
C ASN A 272 -0.29 38.21 15.34
N VAL A 273 0.62 37.41 15.91
CA VAL A 273 0.39 35.96 16.08
C VAL A 273 -0.61 35.73 17.22
N SER A 274 -1.63 34.92 16.99
CA SER A 274 -2.56 34.48 18.04
C SER A 274 -1.96 33.35 18.87
N THR A 275 -2.29 33.27 20.15
CA THR A 275 -1.80 32.22 21.06
C THR A 275 -2.81 31.12 21.34
N SER A 276 -4.07 31.27 20.89
CA SER A 276 -5.13 30.26 21.01
C SER A 276 -5.85 30.07 19.67
N TYR A 277 -6.10 28.81 19.29
CA TYR A 277 -6.71 28.42 18.03
C TYR A 277 -7.84 27.41 18.21
N ASN A 278 -8.95 27.64 17.53
CA ASN A 278 -10.08 26.72 17.46
C ASN A 278 -9.97 25.85 16.20
N ILE A 279 -9.97 24.53 16.37
CA ILE A 279 -9.92 23.56 15.27
C ILE A 279 -10.90 22.40 15.50
N LEU A 280 -11.09 21.56 14.49
CA LEU A 280 -11.64 20.21 14.61
C LEU A 280 -10.51 19.17 14.72
N SER A 281 -10.76 18.06 15.42
CA SER A 281 -9.82 16.93 15.45
C SER A 281 -9.55 16.45 14.02
N GLY A 282 -8.29 16.32 13.62
CA GLY A 282 -7.91 15.94 12.26
C GLY A 282 -7.61 17.11 11.31
N GLU A 283 -7.76 18.36 11.76
CA GLU A 283 -7.26 19.54 11.06
C GLU A 283 -5.79 19.83 11.38
N LYS A 284 -5.19 20.81 10.70
CA LYS A 284 -3.80 21.22 10.88
C LYS A 284 -3.66 22.48 11.73
N ILE A 285 -2.53 22.58 12.43
CA ILE A 285 -2.08 23.84 13.03
C ILE A 285 -1.94 24.89 11.91
N PRO A 286 -2.50 26.11 12.08
CA PRO A 286 -2.38 27.18 11.11
C PRO A 286 -0.92 27.56 10.81
N THR A 287 -0.62 27.84 9.54
CA THR A 287 0.68 28.35 9.08
C THR A 287 0.89 29.81 9.48
N GLY A 288 2.14 30.25 9.67
CA GLY A 288 2.48 31.62 10.03
C GLY A 288 2.63 31.89 11.53
N ILE A 289 2.49 30.87 12.40
CA ILE A 289 2.77 30.98 13.83
C ILE A 289 4.29 31.02 14.03
N LYS A 290 4.81 32.21 14.32
CA LYS A 290 6.25 32.51 14.33
C LYS A 290 6.70 33.11 15.65
N CYS A 291 7.87 32.68 16.12
CA CYS A 291 8.55 33.26 17.26
C CYS A 291 10.02 33.54 16.93
N ASN A 292 10.57 34.54 17.60
CA ASN A 292 11.98 34.87 17.59
C ASN A 292 12.61 34.51 18.95
N ILE A 293 13.93 34.35 18.96
CA ILE A 293 14.72 34.07 20.16
C ILE A 293 15.43 35.35 20.60
N TYR A 294 15.45 35.61 21.91
CA TYR A 294 15.91 36.86 22.52
C TYR A 294 16.90 36.65 23.67
N ASP A 295 17.79 37.61 23.87
CA ASP A 295 18.70 37.73 25.03
C ASP A 295 18.11 38.61 26.16
N ASP A 296 18.86 38.81 27.26
CA ASP A 296 18.41 39.64 28.40
C ASP A 296 18.27 41.14 28.09
N TYR A 297 18.63 41.58 26.89
CA TYR A 297 18.52 42.95 26.39
C TYR A 297 17.56 43.09 25.19
N ASN A 298 16.81 42.02 24.89
CA ASN A 298 15.86 41.91 23.78
C ASN A 298 16.52 42.00 22.39
N HIS A 299 17.79 41.61 22.25
CA HIS A 299 18.41 41.40 20.93
C HIS A 299 17.80 40.18 20.24
N THR A 300 17.37 40.33 19.00
CA THR A 300 16.96 39.20 18.15
C THR A 300 18.16 38.35 17.77
N ILE A 301 18.10 37.06 18.10
CA ILE A 301 19.15 36.08 17.82
C ILE A 301 18.93 35.47 16.43
N SER A 302 19.96 35.48 15.60
CA SER A 302 19.89 35.01 14.20
C SER A 302 20.90 33.89 13.92
N PHE A 303 20.40 32.81 13.33
CA PHE A 303 21.15 31.62 12.94
C PHE A 303 21.57 31.67 11.46
N ALA A 304 22.41 30.72 11.04
CA ALA A 304 22.87 30.62 9.64
C ALA A 304 21.69 30.54 8.66
N SER A 305 21.71 31.41 7.65
CA SER A 305 20.63 31.54 6.64
C SER A 305 21.13 31.48 5.19
N ASP A 306 22.44 31.35 4.96
CA ASP A 306 23.03 31.06 3.66
C ASP A 306 23.41 29.58 3.55
N ILE A 307 22.72 28.86 2.66
CA ILE A 307 22.92 27.43 2.40
C ILE A 307 24.35 27.12 1.93
N SER A 308 25.04 28.07 1.29
CA SER A 308 26.39 27.86 0.77
C SER A 308 27.48 27.82 1.85
N THR A 309 27.20 28.33 3.05
CA THR A 309 28.13 28.39 4.20
C THR A 309 27.55 27.76 5.48
N ALA A 310 26.39 27.10 5.41
CA ALA A 310 25.70 26.56 6.57
C ALA A 310 26.23 25.17 6.98
N GLU A 311 26.87 25.09 8.13
CA GLU A 311 27.21 23.83 8.81
C GLU A 311 26.01 23.37 9.66
N PHE A 312 25.76 22.05 9.70
CA PHE A 312 24.59 21.48 10.40
C PHE A 312 24.54 21.84 11.90
N ASP A 313 25.70 21.91 12.54
CA ASP A 313 25.81 22.18 13.99
C ASP A 313 25.47 23.63 14.37
N LYS A 314 25.39 24.55 13.38
CA LYS A 314 25.02 25.96 13.59
C LYS A 314 23.50 26.21 13.59
N PHE A 315 22.68 25.20 13.36
CA PHE A 315 21.22 25.32 13.42
C PHE A 315 20.64 25.04 14.81
N SER A 316 19.65 25.83 15.21
CA SER A 316 18.75 25.49 16.31
C SER A 316 17.58 24.65 15.80
N PHE A 317 17.60 23.36 16.12
CA PHE A 317 16.52 22.41 15.87
C PHE A 317 15.55 22.42 17.05
N PHE A 318 14.26 22.24 16.77
CA PHE A 318 13.19 22.21 17.76
C PHE A 318 12.17 21.11 17.48
N GLU A 319 11.38 20.80 18.49
CA GLU A 319 10.34 19.78 18.45
C GLU A 319 9.02 20.32 19.01
N VAL A 320 7.93 20.00 18.30
CA VAL A 320 6.57 20.34 18.69
C VAL A 320 5.93 19.15 19.42
N LYS A 321 5.51 19.37 20.67
CA LYS A 321 4.99 18.37 21.62
C LYS A 321 3.59 18.79 22.07
N ILE A 322 2.73 17.83 22.41
CA ILE A 322 1.40 18.10 23.00
C ILE A 322 1.38 17.66 24.47
N ASN A 323 0.70 18.43 25.33
CA ASN A 323 0.71 18.22 26.78
C ASN A 323 0.00 16.95 27.25
N ASP A 324 -1.04 16.51 26.54
CA ASP A 324 -1.77 15.26 26.81
C ASP A 324 -1.70 14.34 25.57
N THR A 325 -0.76 13.39 25.63
CA THR A 325 -0.54 12.37 24.58
C THR A 325 -1.48 11.15 24.69
N TYR A 326 -2.42 11.15 25.64
CA TYR A 326 -3.42 10.10 25.82
C TYR A 326 -4.75 10.48 25.17
N ASN A 327 -5.18 11.75 25.32
CA ASN A 327 -6.40 12.29 24.72
C ASN A 327 -6.17 12.98 23.37
N ALA A 328 -4.93 13.39 23.05
CA ALA A 328 -4.58 14.01 21.78
C ALA A 328 -3.22 13.52 21.24
N ALA A 329 -2.98 13.76 19.96
CA ALA A 329 -1.76 13.37 19.24
C ALA A 329 -1.45 14.36 18.10
N LEU A 330 -0.16 14.48 17.79
CA LEU A 330 0.36 15.24 16.67
C LEU A 330 0.76 14.27 15.55
N VAL A 331 0.25 14.47 14.33
CA VAL A 331 0.51 13.60 13.17
C VAL A 331 1.09 14.42 12.02
N GLY A 332 2.35 14.14 11.70
CA GLY A 332 3.13 14.86 10.69
C GLY A 332 4.57 15.04 11.14
N GLN A 333 5.26 16.03 10.57
CA GLN A 333 6.62 16.39 10.95
C GLN A 333 6.60 17.28 12.20
N THR A 334 6.84 16.69 13.38
CA THR A 334 6.93 17.41 14.66
C THR A 334 8.26 18.14 14.88
N GLN A 335 9.32 17.77 14.15
CA GLN A 335 10.67 18.33 14.31
C GLN A 335 11.05 19.24 13.14
N SER A 336 11.62 20.42 13.44
CA SER A 336 11.99 21.44 12.46
C SER A 336 13.19 22.27 12.98
N TYR A 337 13.54 23.36 12.30
CA TYR A 337 14.64 24.26 12.65
C TYR A 337 14.23 25.73 12.56
N CYS A 338 14.93 26.59 13.29
CA CYS A 338 14.88 28.04 13.12
C CYS A 338 15.77 28.46 11.94
N TRP A 339 15.34 29.47 11.19
CA TRP A 339 16.00 29.93 9.96
C TRP A 339 16.17 31.45 9.98
N GLY A 340 17.42 31.92 9.95
CA GLY A 340 17.71 33.31 10.33
C GLY A 340 17.28 33.56 11.77
N ASP A 341 16.49 34.60 12.00
CA ASP A 341 15.95 34.99 13.32
C ASP A 341 14.62 34.31 13.70
N ILE A 342 14.02 33.53 12.78
CA ILE A 342 12.64 33.04 12.90
C ILE A 342 12.58 31.53 13.15
N CYS A 343 11.80 31.12 14.15
CA CYS A 343 11.29 29.77 14.32
C CYS A 343 9.78 29.74 13.93
N GLU A 344 9.36 28.87 13.00
CA GLU A 344 7.96 28.76 12.55
C GLU A 344 7.38 27.38 12.88
N TYR A 345 6.20 27.33 13.53
CA TYR A 345 5.51 26.07 13.79
C TYR A 345 5.20 25.32 12.47
N PRO A 346 5.68 24.07 12.29
CA PRO A 346 5.33 23.27 11.11
C PRO A 346 3.84 22.92 11.08
N SER A 347 3.29 22.77 9.87
CA SER A 347 1.86 22.49 9.64
C SER A 347 1.51 21.01 9.87
N ILE A 348 1.53 20.62 11.15
CA ILE A 348 1.20 19.30 11.70
C ILE A 348 -0.32 19.14 11.84
N LYS A 349 -0.85 17.92 11.69
CA LYS A 349 -2.25 17.58 12.03
C LYS A 349 -2.38 17.36 13.54
N VAL A 350 -3.40 17.93 14.18
CA VAL A 350 -3.74 17.65 15.59
C VAL A 350 -4.99 16.77 15.63
N ILE A 351 -4.96 15.66 16.36
CA ILE A 351 -6.07 14.71 16.48
C ILE A 351 -6.32 14.48 17.97
N GLY A 352 -7.57 14.54 18.43
CA GLY A 352 -7.86 14.28 19.84
C GLY A 352 -9.34 14.32 20.19
N ASN A 353 -9.63 14.03 21.46
CA ASN A 353 -10.94 14.26 22.06
C ASN A 353 -11.22 15.78 22.17
N PRO A 354 -12.49 16.23 22.16
CA PRO A 354 -12.81 17.64 22.37
C PRO A 354 -12.27 18.16 23.71
N GLY A 355 -11.66 19.35 23.70
CA GLY A 355 -10.97 19.91 24.85
C GLY A 355 -9.84 20.87 24.49
N VAL A 356 -9.23 21.47 25.51
CA VAL A 356 -8.16 22.47 25.37
C VAL A 356 -6.80 21.82 25.66
N TYR A 357 -5.88 21.93 24.71
CA TYR A 357 -4.54 21.34 24.76
C TYR A 357 -3.46 22.41 24.62
N SER A 358 -2.32 22.20 25.26
CA SER A 358 -1.13 23.01 25.07
C SER A 358 -0.20 22.29 24.09
N VAL A 359 0.18 22.99 23.02
CA VAL A 359 1.12 22.51 22.01
C VAL A 359 2.39 23.36 22.11
N LYS A 360 3.46 22.73 22.57
CA LYS A 360 4.75 23.32 22.93
C LYS A 360 5.74 23.17 21.79
N LEU A 361 6.36 24.27 21.36
CA LEU A 361 7.61 24.27 20.59
C LEU A 361 8.77 24.36 21.59
N GLU A 362 9.66 23.38 21.60
CA GLU A 362 10.85 23.34 22.48
C GLU A 362 12.13 23.16 21.65
N LEU A 363 13.15 24.01 21.88
CA LEU A 363 14.46 23.88 21.25
C LEU A 363 15.19 22.64 21.78
N ASN A 364 15.57 21.75 20.87
CA ASN A 364 16.37 20.55 21.13
C ASN A 364 17.87 20.78 20.87
N SER A 365 18.25 21.74 20.00
CA SER A 365 19.64 22.25 19.86
C SER A 365 19.69 23.79 19.83
N PHE A 366 20.88 24.34 20.06
CA PHE A 366 21.09 25.77 20.33
C PHE A 366 22.08 26.47 19.39
N GLY A 367 22.60 25.77 18.35
CA GLY A 367 23.64 26.30 17.49
C GLY A 367 24.93 26.59 18.25
N ASP A 368 25.56 27.74 17.99
CA ASP A 368 26.72 28.25 18.73
C ASP A 368 26.42 28.68 20.19
N PHE A 369 25.16 28.65 20.65
CA PHE A 369 24.75 29.16 21.97
C PHE A 369 24.59 28.07 23.04
N THR A 370 24.64 28.46 24.32
CA THR A 370 24.41 27.55 25.45
C THR A 370 22.91 27.41 25.77
N ARG A 371 22.53 26.26 26.35
CA ARG A 371 21.13 25.94 26.70
C ARG A 371 20.60 26.89 27.78
N PHE A 372 19.45 27.51 27.53
CA PHE A 372 18.77 28.42 28.44
C PHE A 372 17.42 27.88 28.97
N PRO A 373 16.89 28.36 30.11
CA PRO A 373 15.75 27.72 30.78
C PRO A 373 14.38 27.94 30.13
N LYS A 374 14.19 29.03 29.37
CA LYS A 374 12.95 29.31 28.62
C LYS A 374 13.13 28.97 27.13
N ASN A 375 13.73 27.83 26.83
CA ASN A 375 13.94 27.30 25.47
C ASN A 375 12.65 26.80 24.79
N TYR A 376 11.48 27.27 25.20
CA TYR A 376 10.20 26.81 24.69
C TYR A 376 9.15 27.92 24.68
N ILE A 377 8.15 27.76 23.81
CA ILE A 377 6.97 28.62 23.75
C ILE A 377 5.73 27.78 23.36
N ASP A 378 4.58 28.10 23.94
CA ASP A 378 3.38 27.27 23.87
C ASP A 378 2.22 28.00 23.16
N ILE A 379 1.48 27.29 22.31
CA ILE A 379 0.16 27.71 21.83
C ILE A 379 -0.95 26.82 22.42
N GLU A 380 -2.13 27.41 22.58
CA GLU A 380 -3.34 26.72 22.98
C GLU A 380 -4.12 26.25 21.74
N ILE A 381 -4.53 24.98 21.73
CA ILE A 381 -5.36 24.38 20.70
C ILE A 381 -6.65 23.87 21.35
N ASN A 382 -7.78 24.51 21.02
CA ASN A 382 -9.11 24.04 21.41
C ASN A 382 -9.69 23.15 20.30
N ILE A 383 -9.82 21.86 20.60
CA ILE A 383 -10.45 20.86 19.73
C ILE A 383 -11.95 20.88 19.99
N ASN A 384 -12.73 21.26 18.98
CA ASN A 384 -14.19 21.38 19.06
C ASN A 384 -14.90 20.04 18.78
N GLU A 385 -16.17 19.93 19.19
CA GLU A 385 -17.00 18.77 18.92
C GLU A 385 -17.33 18.60 17.42
N CYS A 386 -17.28 17.36 16.93
CA CYS A 386 -17.57 17.03 15.55
C CYS A 386 -19.09 17.07 15.28
N SER A 387 -19.55 18.02 14.45
CA SER A 387 -20.98 18.20 14.17
C SER A 387 -21.51 17.17 13.16
N ASN A 388 -22.34 16.25 13.66
CA ASN A 388 -22.87 15.07 12.95
C ASN A 388 -23.81 15.33 11.73
N SER A 389 -23.98 16.57 11.28
CA SER A 389 -24.83 16.90 10.12
C SER A 389 -24.12 16.76 8.76
N SER A 390 -22.79 16.83 8.74
CA SER A 390 -21.99 16.84 7.52
C SER A 390 -20.56 16.30 7.66
N TYR A 391 -20.03 16.18 8.89
CA TYR A 391 -18.71 15.63 9.17
C TYR A 391 -18.79 14.16 9.58
N ILE A 392 -17.74 13.40 9.27
CA ILE A 392 -17.56 12.01 9.71
C ILE A 392 -16.51 11.98 10.82
N TYR A 393 -16.78 11.23 11.90
CA TYR A 393 -15.91 11.09 13.07
C TYR A 393 -15.41 9.64 13.23
N GLN A 394 -14.25 9.33 12.64
CA GLN A 394 -13.65 7.99 12.65
C GLN A 394 -12.12 8.03 12.74
N ASP A 395 -11.51 6.94 13.18
CA ASP A 395 -10.06 6.75 13.17
C ASP A 395 -9.62 6.40 11.73
N ILE A 396 -8.87 7.29 11.07
CA ILE A 396 -8.27 7.06 9.74
C ILE A 396 -6.75 6.94 9.82
N GLU A 397 -6.14 7.44 10.90
CA GLU A 397 -4.72 7.37 11.16
C GLU A 397 -4.28 6.04 11.83
N ASN A 398 -5.23 5.22 12.31
CA ASN A 398 -5.05 3.98 13.06
C ASN A 398 -4.39 4.17 14.44
N ILE A 399 -4.64 5.31 15.09
CA ILE A 399 -4.03 5.70 16.37
C ILE A 399 -4.99 5.61 17.57
N LYS A 400 -6.19 5.04 17.39
CA LYS A 400 -7.31 4.94 18.37
C LYS A 400 -8.03 6.26 18.69
N LEU A 401 -7.42 7.41 18.38
CA LEU A 401 -8.09 8.71 18.34
C LEU A 401 -8.83 8.87 17.00
N LYS A 402 -9.86 9.72 16.97
CA LYS A 402 -10.71 9.90 15.79
C LYS A 402 -10.51 11.27 15.15
N SER A 403 -10.37 11.30 13.84
CA SER A 403 -10.43 12.52 13.03
C SER A 403 -11.89 12.86 12.68
N CYS A 404 -12.21 14.15 12.70
CA CYS A 404 -13.43 14.78 12.22
C CYS A 404 -13.14 15.43 10.86
N TYR A 405 -13.80 15.00 9.79
CA TYR A 405 -13.53 15.53 8.45
C TYR A 405 -14.75 15.47 7.53
N PHE A 406 -14.74 16.28 6.47
CA PHE A 406 -15.76 16.26 5.42
C PHE A 406 -15.43 15.19 4.36
N PRO A 407 -16.40 14.42 3.83
CA PRO A 407 -16.15 13.42 2.80
C PRO A 407 -15.43 13.98 1.56
N TYR A 408 -14.28 13.40 1.22
CA TYR A 408 -13.45 13.87 0.11
C TYR A 408 -12.96 12.71 -0.78
N CYS A 409 -13.06 12.90 -2.09
CA CYS A 409 -12.62 11.95 -3.11
C CYS A 409 -11.73 12.70 -4.10
N GLU A 410 -10.45 12.33 -4.19
CA GLU A 410 -9.45 12.98 -5.08
C GLU A 410 -9.90 12.95 -6.55
N LYS A 411 -10.53 11.84 -6.94
CA LYS A 411 -11.24 11.70 -8.20
C LYS A 411 -12.73 11.81 -7.92
N LYS A 412 -13.38 12.77 -8.56
CA LYS A 412 -14.84 12.94 -8.47
C LYS A 412 -15.54 11.64 -8.87
N CYS A 413 -16.49 11.21 -8.04
CA CYS A 413 -17.40 10.11 -8.32
C CYS A 413 -18.08 10.30 -9.68
N GLN A 414 -18.10 9.26 -10.51
CA GLN A 414 -18.66 9.34 -11.86
C GLN A 414 -20.10 8.85 -11.91
N ASN A 415 -20.76 9.03 -13.06
CA ASN A 415 -22.07 8.44 -13.37
C ASN A 415 -23.19 8.72 -12.35
N GLY A 416 -23.12 9.83 -11.61
CA GLY A 416 -24.12 10.23 -10.61
C GLY A 416 -23.89 9.67 -9.20
N GLY A 417 -22.72 9.11 -8.90
CA GLY A 417 -22.34 8.74 -7.54
C GLY A 417 -21.97 9.94 -6.67
N GLU A 418 -22.11 9.80 -5.35
CA GLU A 418 -21.82 10.83 -4.34
C GLU A 418 -20.67 10.38 -3.44
N CYS A 419 -19.76 11.28 -3.07
CA CYS A 419 -18.62 10.92 -2.19
C CYS A 419 -19.10 10.84 -0.74
N ILE A 420 -19.04 9.64 -0.15
CA ILE A 420 -19.56 9.35 1.20
C ILE A 420 -18.47 9.09 2.24
N ASN A 421 -17.23 8.85 1.83
CA ASN A 421 -16.06 8.77 2.71
C ASN A 421 -14.77 9.01 1.89
N ILE A 422 -13.60 8.98 2.53
CA ILE A 422 -12.30 9.23 1.87
C ILE A 422 -12.10 8.26 0.70
N ASN A 423 -12.14 8.79 -0.54
CA ASN A 423 -12.07 8.02 -1.79
C ASN A 423 -13.11 6.86 -1.89
N VAL A 424 -14.29 7.01 -1.27
CA VAL A 424 -15.42 6.07 -1.36
C VAL A 424 -16.66 6.77 -1.88
N CYS A 425 -17.15 6.35 -3.05
CA CYS A 425 -18.40 6.81 -3.64
C CYS A 425 -19.57 5.88 -3.32
N ASP A 426 -20.75 6.43 -3.01
CA ASP A 426 -22.01 5.71 -3.15
C ASP A 426 -22.41 5.69 -4.63
N CYS A 427 -22.53 4.48 -5.18
CA CYS A 427 -22.91 4.25 -6.57
C CYS A 427 -24.37 3.82 -6.73
N SER A 428 -25.17 3.81 -5.65
CA SER A 428 -26.56 3.33 -5.63
C SER A 428 -27.50 4.03 -6.62
N LYS A 429 -27.21 5.29 -6.94
CA LYS A 429 -27.91 6.13 -7.93
C LYS A 429 -27.47 5.86 -9.38
N SER A 430 -26.43 5.06 -9.60
CA SER A 430 -25.80 4.79 -10.90
C SER A 430 -26.08 3.37 -11.40
N LYS A 431 -25.72 3.09 -12.66
CA LYS A 431 -25.71 1.72 -13.23
C LYS A 431 -24.36 1.00 -13.08
N PHE A 432 -23.40 1.62 -12.40
CA PHE A 432 -22.02 1.17 -12.27
C PHE A 432 -21.69 0.83 -10.81
N ILE A 433 -20.58 0.11 -10.63
CA ILE A 433 -20.04 -0.28 -9.33
C ILE A 433 -18.54 0.11 -9.26
N GLY A 434 -17.82 -0.39 -8.26
CA GLY A 434 -16.44 0.01 -8.00
C GLY A 434 -16.35 1.32 -7.21
N SER A 435 -15.17 1.63 -6.66
CA SER A 435 -14.96 2.75 -5.72
C SER A 435 -15.26 4.14 -6.29
N TYR A 436 -15.28 4.29 -7.62
CA TYR A 436 -15.54 5.56 -8.33
C TYR A 436 -16.79 5.52 -9.23
N CYS A 437 -17.60 4.46 -9.14
CA CYS A 437 -18.80 4.24 -9.97
C CYS A 437 -18.50 4.15 -11.48
N THR A 438 -17.49 3.35 -11.83
CA THR A 438 -16.98 3.19 -13.22
C THR A 438 -16.94 1.73 -13.70
N GLU A 439 -17.13 0.75 -12.82
CA GLU A 439 -17.07 -0.68 -13.18
C GLU A 439 -18.45 -1.21 -13.58
N HIS A 440 -18.50 -2.18 -14.50
CA HIS A 440 -19.75 -2.81 -14.91
C HIS A 440 -20.13 -3.98 -13.99
N GLY A 441 -21.39 -4.03 -13.57
CA GLY A 441 -21.93 -5.16 -12.80
C GLY A 441 -21.95 -6.46 -13.61
N LYS A 442 -21.88 -7.62 -12.94
CA LYS A 442 -21.98 -8.93 -13.62
C LYS A 442 -23.44 -9.34 -13.81
N LEU A 443 -23.77 -9.92 -14.96
CA LEU A 443 -25.12 -10.42 -15.27
C LEU A 443 -25.40 -11.69 -14.45
N GLN A 444 -26.51 -11.73 -13.72
CA GLN A 444 -26.89 -12.89 -12.91
C GLN A 444 -27.83 -13.82 -13.70
N ARG A 445 -27.47 -15.12 -13.79
CA ARG A 445 -28.33 -16.13 -14.42
C ARG A 445 -29.67 -16.29 -13.70
N ASN A 446 -30.74 -16.55 -14.45
CA ASN A 446 -32.03 -16.91 -13.87
C ASN A 446 -32.01 -18.36 -13.35
N LYS A 447 -31.65 -18.50 -12.07
CA LYS A 447 -31.57 -19.77 -11.32
C LYS A 447 -32.86 -20.60 -11.30
N SER A 448 -34.02 -20.02 -11.64
CA SER A 448 -35.28 -20.78 -11.78
C SER A 448 -35.33 -21.49 -13.13
N LEU A 449 -35.07 -20.75 -14.22
CA LEU A 449 -35.08 -21.27 -15.59
C LEU A 449 -34.02 -22.36 -15.80
N ASP A 450 -32.79 -22.14 -15.32
CA ASP A 450 -31.69 -23.12 -15.42
C ASP A 450 -32.06 -24.46 -14.74
N LYS A 451 -32.74 -24.41 -13.58
CA LYS A 451 -33.20 -25.61 -12.87
C LYS A 451 -34.29 -26.36 -13.64
N THR A 452 -35.24 -25.65 -14.25
CA THR A 452 -36.32 -26.26 -15.05
C THR A 452 -35.77 -26.99 -16.27
N VAL A 453 -34.85 -26.35 -17.01
CA VAL A 453 -34.21 -26.96 -18.19
C VAL A 453 -33.39 -28.20 -17.81
N LEU A 454 -32.63 -28.12 -16.71
CA LEU A 454 -31.86 -29.24 -16.18
C LEU A 454 -32.76 -30.43 -15.76
N GLY A 455 -33.86 -30.17 -15.05
CA GLY A 455 -34.80 -31.19 -14.60
C GLY A 455 -35.47 -31.95 -15.75
N ILE A 456 -35.93 -31.22 -16.78
CA ILE A 456 -36.54 -31.82 -17.98
C ILE A 456 -35.51 -32.67 -18.74
N SER A 457 -34.27 -32.17 -18.90
CA SER A 457 -33.21 -32.87 -19.64
C SER A 457 -32.80 -34.18 -18.96
N LEU A 458 -32.69 -34.20 -17.63
CA LEU A 458 -32.41 -35.43 -16.87
C LEU A 458 -33.55 -36.44 -16.97
N PHE A 459 -34.81 -35.99 -16.88
CA PHE A 459 -35.98 -36.87 -17.06
C PHE A 459 -35.99 -37.51 -18.45
N LEU A 460 -35.71 -36.73 -19.51
CA LEU A 460 -35.61 -37.25 -20.87
C LEU A 460 -34.50 -38.30 -21.02
N ILE A 461 -33.33 -38.11 -20.40
CA ILE A 461 -32.24 -39.11 -20.41
C ILE A 461 -32.72 -40.44 -19.80
N VAL A 462 -33.44 -40.42 -18.67
CA VAL A 462 -34.01 -41.63 -18.06
C VAL A 462 -35.01 -42.32 -19.00
N VAL A 463 -35.90 -41.55 -19.64
CA VAL A 463 -36.87 -42.07 -20.62
C VAL A 463 -36.16 -42.68 -21.85
N ILE A 464 -35.07 -42.08 -22.34
CA ILE A 464 -34.26 -42.61 -23.45
C ILE A 464 -33.57 -43.93 -23.05
N ILE A 465 -33.04 -44.03 -21.82
CA ILE A 465 -32.41 -45.27 -21.31
C ILE A 465 -33.45 -46.41 -21.21
N ILE A 466 -34.63 -46.14 -20.66
CA ILE A 466 -35.74 -47.11 -20.62
C ILE A 466 -36.12 -47.54 -22.05
N THR A 467 -36.27 -46.59 -22.97
CA THR A 467 -36.56 -46.84 -24.39
C THR A 467 -35.49 -47.72 -25.06
N MET A 468 -34.21 -47.54 -24.69
CA MET A 468 -33.09 -48.35 -25.18
C MET A 468 -33.17 -49.79 -24.68
N ILE A 469 -33.43 -49.99 -23.38
CA ILE A 469 -33.63 -51.31 -22.79
C ILE A 469 -34.82 -52.02 -23.45
N THR A 470 -35.97 -51.36 -23.60
CA THR A 470 -37.14 -51.91 -24.29
C THR A 470 -36.86 -52.27 -25.75
N THR A 471 -36.07 -51.46 -26.47
CA THR A 471 -35.64 -51.74 -27.85
C THR A 471 -34.78 -53.01 -27.94
N ILE A 472 -33.89 -53.22 -26.97
CA ILE A 472 -33.02 -54.41 -26.89
C ILE A 472 -33.83 -55.67 -26.53
N LEU A 473 -34.76 -55.58 -25.58
CA LEU A 473 -35.64 -56.69 -25.19
C LEU A 473 -36.58 -57.11 -26.33
N LEU A 474 -37.13 -56.16 -27.09
CA LEU A 474 -38.03 -56.42 -28.22
C LEU A 474 -37.31 -56.69 -29.56
N ARG A 475 -35.98 -56.88 -29.56
CA ARG A 475 -35.17 -56.95 -30.79
C ARG A 475 -35.61 -58.01 -31.80
N GLU A 476 -36.17 -59.14 -31.34
CA GLU A 476 -36.61 -60.22 -32.23
C GLU A 476 -38.00 -59.97 -32.84
N ASN A 477 -38.77 -59.00 -32.32
CA ASN A 477 -40.09 -58.67 -32.85
C ASN A 477 -39.95 -58.07 -34.28
N PRO A 478 -40.73 -58.53 -35.27
CA PRO A 478 -40.64 -58.06 -36.66
C PRO A 478 -40.67 -56.53 -36.85
N ALA A 479 -41.47 -55.79 -36.06
CA ALA A 479 -41.62 -54.34 -36.20
C ALA A 479 -40.36 -53.55 -35.74
N ILE A 480 -39.60 -54.11 -34.79
CA ILE A 480 -38.30 -53.56 -34.36
C ILE A 480 -37.19 -54.07 -35.29
N LYS A 481 -37.17 -55.37 -35.57
CA LYS A 481 -36.18 -56.07 -36.40
C LYS A 481 -36.09 -55.49 -37.81
N GLY A 482 -37.24 -55.22 -38.46
CA GLY A 482 -37.31 -54.58 -39.77
C GLY A 482 -36.72 -53.16 -39.81
N GLY A 483 -36.89 -52.40 -38.72
CA GLY A 483 -36.39 -51.02 -38.56
C GLY A 483 -34.88 -50.89 -38.37
N GLY A 484 -34.14 -52.00 -38.24
CA GLY A 484 -32.68 -52.02 -38.08
C GLY A 484 -32.24 -51.61 -36.67
N ILE A 485 -32.27 -52.56 -35.74
CA ILE A 485 -31.99 -52.41 -34.30
C ILE A 485 -30.72 -51.57 -34.03
N GLU A 486 -29.63 -51.84 -34.74
CA GLU A 486 -28.35 -51.13 -34.57
C GLU A 486 -28.48 -49.61 -34.76
N PHE A 487 -29.18 -49.17 -35.81
CA PHE A 487 -29.41 -47.75 -36.08
C PHE A 487 -30.44 -47.14 -35.11
N LEU A 488 -31.39 -47.93 -34.62
CA LEU A 488 -32.30 -47.51 -33.55
C LEU A 488 -31.57 -47.30 -32.22
N ILE A 489 -30.54 -48.09 -31.90
CA ILE A 489 -29.70 -47.89 -30.70
C ILE A 489 -28.79 -46.67 -30.87
N ILE A 490 -28.18 -46.47 -32.06
CA ILE A 490 -27.34 -45.30 -32.33
C ILE A 490 -28.13 -43.98 -32.23
N ILE A 491 -29.39 -43.95 -32.71
CA ILE A 491 -30.26 -42.78 -32.53
C ILE A 491 -30.50 -42.50 -31.04
N LEU A 492 -30.83 -43.51 -30.22
CA LEU A 492 -31.04 -43.31 -28.78
C LEU A 492 -29.76 -42.84 -28.07
N PHE A 493 -28.59 -43.37 -28.43
CA PHE A 493 -27.31 -42.92 -27.90
C PHE A 493 -27.01 -41.46 -28.29
N GLY A 494 -27.29 -41.07 -29.54
CA GLY A 494 -27.21 -39.68 -29.98
C GLY A 494 -28.20 -38.74 -29.26
N LEU A 495 -29.40 -39.23 -28.89
CA LEU A 495 -30.33 -38.47 -28.05
C LEU A 495 -29.82 -38.26 -26.63
N ILE A 496 -29.11 -39.22 -26.03
CA ILE A 496 -28.44 -39.03 -24.72
C ILE A 496 -27.39 -37.92 -24.84
N ILE A 497 -26.57 -37.94 -25.89
CA ILE A 497 -25.58 -36.89 -26.17
C ILE A 497 -26.24 -35.52 -26.34
N ASN A 498 -27.33 -35.42 -27.12
CA ASN A 498 -28.10 -34.19 -27.28
C ASN A 498 -28.65 -33.66 -25.95
N ASN A 499 -29.28 -34.49 -25.13
CA ASN A 499 -29.81 -34.04 -23.83
C ASN A 499 -28.68 -33.72 -22.83
N THR A 500 -27.49 -34.32 -22.99
CA THR A 500 -26.28 -33.93 -22.25
C THR A 500 -25.78 -32.55 -22.69
N TYR A 501 -25.83 -32.20 -23.98
CA TYR A 501 -25.54 -30.85 -24.47
C TYR A 501 -26.41 -29.79 -23.78
N THR A 502 -27.71 -30.05 -23.60
CA THR A 502 -28.62 -29.14 -22.88
C THR A 502 -28.18 -28.88 -21.44
N LEU A 503 -27.65 -29.89 -20.73
CA LEU A 503 -27.09 -29.72 -19.38
C LEU A 503 -25.86 -28.80 -19.34
N TYR A 504 -25.10 -28.70 -20.43
CA TYR A 504 -23.96 -27.79 -20.55
C TYR A 504 -24.36 -26.36 -20.97
N LEU A 505 -25.63 -26.10 -21.33
CA LEU A 505 -26.16 -24.75 -21.52
C LEU A 505 -26.51 -24.06 -20.19
N THR A 506 -26.98 -24.81 -19.19
CA THR A 506 -27.45 -24.30 -17.89
C THR A 506 -26.32 -23.92 -16.91
N VAL A 507 -25.07 -23.80 -17.37
CA VAL A 507 -23.89 -23.57 -16.51
C VAL A 507 -22.97 -22.50 -17.13
N ASP A 508 -22.31 -21.71 -16.28
CA ASP A 508 -21.40 -20.63 -16.67
C ASP A 508 -20.30 -21.08 -17.64
N ARG A 509 -19.96 -20.22 -18.61
CA ARG A 509 -19.06 -20.56 -19.72
C ARG A 509 -17.60 -20.58 -19.25
N THR A 510 -16.90 -21.65 -19.57
CA THR A 510 -15.44 -21.77 -19.42
C THR A 510 -14.87 -22.37 -20.70
N LEU A 511 -13.57 -22.21 -20.96
CA LEU A 511 -12.95 -22.68 -22.21
C LEU A 511 -13.24 -24.17 -22.48
N ALA A 512 -13.04 -25.04 -21.48
CA ALA A 512 -13.35 -26.46 -21.56
C ALA A 512 -14.85 -26.73 -21.84
N LYS A 513 -15.76 -25.98 -21.21
CA LYS A 513 -17.21 -26.11 -21.47
C LYS A 513 -17.58 -25.64 -22.88
N CYS A 514 -16.92 -24.63 -23.45
CA CYS A 514 -17.18 -24.20 -24.84
C CYS A 514 -16.81 -25.31 -25.85
N HIS A 515 -15.68 -26.01 -25.63
CA HIS A 515 -15.35 -27.21 -26.40
C HIS A 515 -16.41 -28.30 -26.24
N ILE A 516 -16.72 -28.72 -25.00
CA ILE A 516 -17.70 -29.78 -24.72
C ILE A 516 -19.09 -29.46 -25.29
N THR A 517 -19.52 -28.20 -25.21
CA THR A 517 -20.81 -27.72 -25.75
C THR A 517 -20.85 -27.86 -27.28
N TYR A 518 -19.77 -27.51 -27.97
CA TYR A 518 -19.68 -27.67 -29.43
C TYR A 518 -19.58 -29.15 -29.85
N PHE A 519 -18.77 -29.93 -29.16
CA PHE A 519 -18.61 -31.37 -29.35
C PHE A 519 -19.96 -32.09 -29.25
N LEU A 520 -20.66 -31.98 -28.12
CA LEU A 520 -21.88 -32.73 -27.85
C LEU A 520 -22.98 -32.40 -28.87
N ASN A 521 -23.17 -31.13 -29.25
CA ASN A 521 -24.17 -30.74 -30.25
C ASN A 521 -23.92 -31.41 -31.61
N ASN A 522 -22.70 -31.29 -32.16
CA ASN A 522 -22.40 -31.83 -33.48
C ASN A 522 -22.33 -33.38 -33.49
N MET A 523 -21.85 -34.01 -32.41
CA MET A 523 -21.85 -35.47 -32.29
C MET A 523 -23.27 -36.04 -32.18
N GLY A 524 -24.12 -35.45 -31.35
CA GLY A 524 -25.51 -35.87 -31.18
C GLY A 524 -26.31 -35.70 -32.47
N PHE A 525 -26.19 -34.55 -33.14
CA PHE A 525 -26.73 -34.36 -34.50
C PHE A 525 -26.24 -35.44 -35.49
N SER A 526 -24.93 -35.68 -35.57
CA SER A 526 -24.34 -36.64 -36.51
C SER A 526 -24.86 -38.07 -36.31
N LEU A 527 -25.00 -38.50 -35.05
CA LEU A 527 -25.45 -39.85 -34.69
C LEU A 527 -26.95 -40.02 -34.88
N VAL A 528 -27.76 -39.04 -34.48
CA VAL A 528 -29.22 -39.04 -34.65
C VAL A 528 -29.58 -38.89 -36.12
N PHE A 529 -29.20 -37.77 -36.74
CA PHE A 529 -29.65 -37.42 -38.08
C PHE A 529 -28.95 -38.26 -39.15
N GLY A 530 -27.65 -38.56 -38.99
CA GLY A 530 -26.93 -39.48 -39.88
C GLY A 530 -27.60 -40.86 -39.93
N SER A 531 -28.07 -41.38 -38.79
CA SER A 531 -28.81 -42.65 -38.72
C SER A 531 -30.19 -42.57 -39.39
N ILE A 532 -30.94 -41.48 -39.18
CA ILE A 532 -32.22 -41.22 -39.86
C ILE A 532 -32.01 -41.14 -41.38
N LEU A 533 -30.98 -40.41 -41.83
CA LEU A 533 -30.62 -40.24 -43.24
C LEU A 533 -30.28 -41.58 -43.92
N VAL A 534 -29.41 -42.40 -43.33
CA VAL A 534 -29.06 -43.70 -43.96
C VAL A 534 -30.23 -44.67 -43.97
N LYS A 535 -31.16 -44.58 -43.01
CA LYS A 535 -32.42 -45.32 -43.04
C LYS A 535 -33.33 -44.84 -44.18
N ALA A 536 -33.49 -43.53 -44.36
CA ALA A 536 -34.23 -42.96 -45.49
C ALA A 536 -33.59 -43.34 -46.86
N LEU A 537 -32.26 -43.25 -46.99
CA LEU A 537 -31.50 -43.70 -48.15
C LEU A 537 -31.73 -45.19 -48.46
N ARG A 538 -31.72 -46.05 -47.43
CA ARG A 538 -31.96 -47.50 -47.58
C ARG A 538 -33.38 -47.77 -48.10
N ILE A 539 -34.40 -47.09 -47.57
CA ILE A 539 -35.79 -47.21 -48.03
C ILE A 539 -35.90 -46.69 -49.47
N TYR A 540 -35.38 -45.50 -49.75
CA TYR A 540 -35.37 -44.91 -51.10
C TYR A 540 -34.74 -45.84 -52.14
N LYS A 541 -33.56 -46.42 -51.86
CA LYS A 541 -32.89 -47.34 -52.79
C LYS A 541 -33.66 -48.65 -53.01
N ILE A 542 -34.41 -49.14 -52.02
CA ILE A 542 -35.24 -50.35 -52.15
C ILE A 542 -36.47 -50.11 -53.02
N PHE A 543 -37.10 -48.94 -52.93
CA PHE A 543 -38.39 -48.67 -53.59
C PHE A 543 -38.32 -47.82 -54.87
N SER A 544 -37.25 -47.06 -55.10
CA SER A 544 -37.15 -46.13 -56.24
C SER A 544 -36.34 -46.66 -57.44
N TYR A 545 -35.37 -47.57 -57.23
CA TYR A 545 -34.55 -48.08 -58.33
C TYR A 545 -35.31 -49.15 -59.16
N ARG A 546 -35.15 -49.13 -60.49
CA ARG A 546 -35.98 -49.94 -61.41
C ARG A 546 -35.90 -51.45 -61.16
N LYS A 547 -37.03 -52.12 -61.39
CA LYS A 547 -37.46 -53.52 -61.11
C LYS A 547 -36.43 -54.69 -61.14
N SER A 548 -35.21 -54.55 -61.63
CA SER A 548 -34.29 -55.67 -61.92
C SER A 548 -33.38 -56.09 -60.75
N ILE A 549 -33.05 -55.20 -59.80
CA ILE A 549 -32.10 -55.52 -58.71
C ILE A 549 -32.66 -55.06 -57.35
N LYS A 550 -33.33 -55.96 -56.61
CA LYS A 550 -33.89 -55.70 -55.27
C LYS A 550 -32.86 -55.74 -54.12
N THR A 551 -31.64 -55.24 -54.32
CA THR A 551 -30.60 -55.25 -53.28
C THR A 551 -30.58 -53.94 -52.47
N GLY A 552 -30.93 -54.01 -51.19
CA GLY A 552 -30.76 -52.90 -50.26
C GLY A 552 -29.29 -52.53 -50.00
N MET A 553 -29.05 -51.41 -49.34
CA MET A 553 -27.69 -50.97 -48.98
C MET A 553 -27.03 -51.95 -47.99
N LYS A 554 -25.79 -52.37 -48.27
CA LYS A 554 -24.98 -53.15 -47.32
C LYS A 554 -24.63 -52.28 -46.10
N LYS A 555 -24.81 -52.81 -44.88
CA LYS A 555 -24.59 -52.08 -43.61
C LYS A 555 -23.29 -51.27 -43.57
N LYS A 556 -22.18 -51.81 -44.10
CA LYS A 556 -20.87 -51.12 -44.12
C LYS A 556 -20.91 -49.71 -44.73
N TYR A 557 -21.74 -49.49 -45.77
CA TYR A 557 -21.87 -48.17 -46.39
C TYR A 557 -22.75 -47.23 -45.55
N MET A 558 -23.74 -47.74 -44.82
CA MET A 558 -24.55 -46.95 -43.89
C MET A 558 -23.70 -46.47 -42.70
N TYR A 559 -22.88 -47.35 -42.12
CA TYR A 559 -21.92 -46.95 -41.09
C TYR A 559 -20.87 -45.97 -41.62
N SER A 560 -20.34 -46.19 -42.82
CA SER A 560 -19.35 -45.29 -43.44
C SER A 560 -19.87 -43.86 -43.61
N ILE A 561 -21.18 -43.67 -43.86
CA ILE A 561 -21.79 -42.33 -43.97
C ILE A 561 -21.86 -41.66 -42.59
N ILE A 562 -22.38 -42.36 -41.56
CA ILE A 562 -22.47 -41.82 -40.18
C ILE A 562 -21.08 -41.47 -39.64
N ILE A 563 -20.12 -42.38 -39.82
CA ILE A 563 -18.73 -42.20 -39.36
C ILE A 563 -18.06 -41.05 -40.11
N SER A 564 -18.35 -40.84 -41.40
CA SER A 564 -17.83 -39.70 -42.16
C SER A 564 -18.31 -38.35 -41.61
N PHE A 565 -19.57 -38.24 -41.20
CA PHE A 565 -20.09 -37.01 -40.56
C PHE A 565 -19.43 -36.77 -39.20
N VAL A 566 -19.38 -37.80 -38.34
CA VAL A 566 -18.67 -37.74 -37.05
C VAL A 566 -17.21 -37.32 -37.22
N ALA A 567 -16.49 -37.93 -38.17
CA ALA A 567 -15.10 -37.62 -38.46
C ALA A 567 -14.90 -36.18 -38.98
N PHE A 568 -15.82 -35.66 -39.80
CA PHE A 568 -15.78 -34.27 -40.26
C PHE A 568 -15.87 -33.27 -39.10
N HIS A 569 -16.81 -33.44 -38.16
CA HIS A 569 -16.93 -32.54 -37.01
C HIS A 569 -15.76 -32.70 -36.03
N LEU A 570 -15.28 -33.92 -35.77
CA LEU A 570 -14.08 -34.19 -34.97
C LEU A 570 -12.84 -33.49 -35.58
N PHE A 571 -12.68 -33.54 -36.90
CA PHE A 571 -11.58 -32.87 -37.60
C PHE A 571 -11.68 -31.34 -37.46
N MET A 572 -12.86 -30.76 -37.69
CA MET A 572 -13.08 -29.31 -37.56
C MET A 572 -12.79 -28.82 -36.14
N GLU A 573 -13.27 -29.52 -35.11
CA GLU A 573 -12.99 -29.17 -33.71
C GLU A 573 -11.50 -29.33 -33.37
N SER A 574 -10.86 -30.42 -33.82
CA SER A 574 -9.43 -30.66 -33.60
C SER A 574 -8.57 -29.53 -34.20
N VAL A 575 -8.90 -29.07 -35.41
CA VAL A 575 -8.21 -27.94 -36.05
C VAL A 575 -8.40 -26.63 -35.27
N TRP A 576 -9.56 -26.42 -34.63
CA TRP A 576 -9.80 -25.21 -33.82
C TRP A 576 -9.11 -25.29 -32.45
N ASN A 577 -9.04 -26.47 -31.84
CA ASN A 577 -8.29 -26.73 -30.61
C ASN A 577 -6.79 -26.49 -30.81
N LEU A 578 -6.20 -27.11 -31.84
CA LEU A 578 -4.78 -26.93 -32.20
C LEU A 578 -4.42 -25.45 -32.46
N LYS A 579 -5.34 -24.68 -33.06
CA LYS A 579 -5.16 -23.25 -33.33
C LYS A 579 -5.57 -22.33 -32.16
N LYS A 580 -6.06 -22.87 -31.03
CA LYS A 580 -6.62 -22.12 -29.88
C LYS A 580 -7.65 -21.06 -30.31
N ASN A 581 -8.47 -21.42 -31.31
CA ASN A 581 -9.40 -20.53 -32.00
C ASN A 581 -10.74 -20.34 -31.27
N ILE A 582 -11.05 -21.19 -30.28
CA ILE A 582 -12.20 -21.02 -29.39
C ILE A 582 -11.74 -20.16 -28.21
N LYS A 583 -12.53 -19.13 -27.87
CA LYS A 583 -12.26 -18.23 -26.73
C LYS A 583 -13.51 -18.09 -25.87
N VAL A 584 -13.31 -17.74 -24.60
CA VAL A 584 -14.36 -17.11 -23.79
C VAL A 584 -14.11 -15.61 -23.87
N VAL A 585 -15.16 -14.83 -24.13
CA VAL A 585 -15.09 -13.37 -24.14
C VAL A 585 -16.19 -12.80 -23.24
N ASP A 586 -15.83 -11.74 -22.52
CA ASP A 586 -16.79 -10.89 -21.82
C ASP A 586 -17.54 -10.03 -22.85
N ASP A 587 -18.85 -9.86 -22.65
CA ASP A 587 -19.74 -9.08 -23.50
C ASP A 587 -20.80 -8.36 -22.65
N LEU A 588 -21.45 -7.33 -23.20
CA LEU A 588 -22.40 -6.48 -22.49
C LEU A 588 -23.85 -6.83 -22.81
N SER A 589 -24.67 -7.00 -21.77
CA SER A 589 -26.13 -7.07 -21.90
C SER A 589 -26.74 -5.71 -22.23
N THR A 590 -28.03 -5.70 -22.61
CA THR A 590 -28.80 -4.47 -22.86
C THR A 590 -28.94 -3.55 -21.63
N ASP A 591 -28.70 -4.07 -20.42
CA ASP A 591 -28.61 -3.32 -19.17
C ASP A 591 -27.15 -3.06 -18.71
N TYR A 592 -26.18 -3.12 -19.62
CA TYR A 592 -24.75 -2.84 -19.41
C TYR A 592 -24.07 -3.72 -18.36
N LYS A 593 -24.51 -4.97 -18.21
CA LYS A 593 -23.87 -5.96 -17.33
C LYS A 593 -22.99 -6.92 -18.12
N VAL A 594 -21.84 -7.27 -17.55
CA VAL A 594 -20.88 -8.18 -18.17
C VAL A 594 -21.36 -9.64 -18.04
N TYR A 595 -21.34 -10.37 -19.15
CA TYR A 595 -21.59 -11.81 -19.21
C TYR A 595 -20.59 -12.51 -20.14
N GLN A 596 -20.37 -13.81 -19.95
CA GLN A 596 -19.35 -14.57 -20.70
C GLN A 596 -19.95 -15.44 -21.80
N LYS A 597 -19.54 -15.21 -23.05
CA LYS A 597 -19.96 -15.99 -24.22
C LYS A 597 -18.80 -16.76 -24.87
N CYS A 598 -19.13 -17.91 -25.47
CA CYS A 598 -18.19 -18.74 -26.23
C CYS A 598 -18.01 -18.14 -27.64
N GLN A 599 -16.84 -17.56 -27.92
CA GLN A 599 -16.48 -17.10 -29.26
C GLN A 599 -15.88 -18.26 -30.07
N TYR A 600 -16.61 -18.74 -31.07
CA TYR A 600 -16.14 -19.72 -32.05
C TYR A 600 -15.55 -19.02 -33.28
N PRO A 601 -14.59 -19.63 -34.00
CA PRO A 601 -14.03 -19.03 -35.21
C PRO A 601 -15.07 -18.94 -36.34
N LYS A 602 -14.90 -17.99 -37.26
CA LYS A 602 -15.78 -17.80 -38.43
C LYS A 602 -15.98 -19.07 -39.28
N SER A 603 -15.04 -20.03 -39.23
CA SER A 603 -15.16 -21.36 -39.82
C SER A 603 -16.31 -22.22 -39.25
N LYS A 604 -16.98 -21.82 -38.15
CA LYS A 604 -18.23 -22.47 -37.68
C LYS A 604 -19.28 -22.55 -38.78
N VAL A 605 -19.36 -21.53 -39.64
CA VAL A 605 -20.31 -21.48 -40.78
C VAL A 605 -20.14 -22.68 -41.71
N ILE A 606 -18.93 -23.23 -41.88
CA ILE A 606 -18.69 -24.43 -42.70
C ILE A 606 -19.36 -25.67 -42.07
N SER A 607 -19.29 -25.81 -40.74
CA SER A 607 -19.96 -26.90 -40.01
C SER A 607 -21.48 -26.76 -40.03
N MET A 608 -21.98 -25.52 -39.89
CA MET A 608 -23.40 -25.20 -40.00
C MET A 608 -23.94 -25.52 -41.40
N LEU A 609 -23.26 -25.09 -42.46
CA LEU A 609 -23.65 -25.38 -43.85
C LEU A 609 -23.61 -26.88 -44.17
N ALA A 610 -22.65 -27.63 -43.61
CA ALA A 610 -22.62 -29.09 -43.73
C ALA A 610 -23.85 -29.75 -43.09
N ASN A 611 -24.21 -29.35 -41.85
CA ASN A 611 -25.42 -29.84 -41.18
C ASN A 611 -26.69 -29.51 -41.97
N PHE A 612 -26.77 -28.28 -42.50
CA PHE A 612 -27.92 -27.82 -43.28
C PHE A 612 -28.05 -28.53 -44.63
N GLY A 613 -26.93 -28.81 -45.31
CA GLY A 613 -26.90 -29.60 -46.54
C GLY A 613 -27.31 -31.06 -46.32
N ILE A 614 -26.84 -31.67 -45.21
CA ILE A 614 -27.23 -33.01 -44.77
C ILE A 614 -28.74 -33.07 -44.49
N LEU A 615 -29.30 -32.07 -43.81
CA LEU A 615 -30.73 -31.92 -43.55
C LEU A 615 -31.55 -31.78 -44.85
N LEU A 616 -31.08 -30.94 -45.78
CA LEU A 616 -31.73 -30.72 -47.09
C LEU A 616 -31.79 -32.01 -47.92
N VAL A 617 -30.72 -32.81 -47.96
CA VAL A 617 -30.73 -34.14 -48.59
C VAL A 617 -31.71 -35.08 -47.87
N GLY A 618 -31.77 -35.01 -46.54
CA GLY A 618 -32.77 -35.74 -45.74
C GLY A 618 -34.22 -35.35 -46.08
N CYS A 619 -34.51 -34.07 -46.31
CA CYS A 619 -35.81 -33.58 -46.77
C CYS A 619 -36.15 -34.09 -48.17
N MET A 620 -35.21 -34.02 -49.13
CA MET A 620 -35.41 -34.54 -50.49
C MET A 620 -35.75 -36.03 -50.48
N LEU A 621 -35.01 -36.83 -49.71
CA LEU A 621 -35.28 -38.26 -49.54
C LEU A 621 -36.61 -38.53 -48.84
N SER A 622 -36.94 -37.76 -47.81
CA SER A 622 -38.21 -37.85 -47.07
C SER A 622 -39.42 -37.56 -47.96
N TYR A 623 -39.29 -36.59 -48.88
CA TYR A 623 -40.28 -36.35 -49.94
C TYR A 623 -40.35 -37.53 -50.92
N SER A 624 -39.20 -38.03 -51.41
CA SER A 624 -39.14 -39.14 -52.36
C SER A 624 -39.76 -40.45 -51.84
N ILE A 625 -39.63 -40.75 -50.54
CA ILE A 625 -40.24 -41.96 -49.93
C ILE A 625 -41.72 -41.80 -49.55
N ARG A 626 -42.33 -40.60 -49.71
CA ARG A 626 -43.74 -40.35 -49.33
C ARG A 626 -44.75 -41.29 -50.00
N LYS A 627 -44.45 -41.78 -51.21
CA LYS A 627 -45.28 -42.68 -52.02
C LYS A 627 -45.07 -44.19 -51.77
N VAL A 628 -44.23 -44.58 -50.80
CA VAL A 628 -44.08 -45.98 -50.39
C VAL A 628 -45.32 -46.44 -49.62
N LYS A 629 -45.73 -47.70 -49.80
CA LYS A 629 -46.84 -48.33 -49.04
C LYS A 629 -46.60 -48.22 -47.53
N ASP A 630 -47.64 -47.87 -46.78
CA ASP A 630 -47.51 -47.54 -45.36
C ASP A 630 -47.03 -48.73 -44.49
N GLU A 631 -47.29 -49.98 -44.92
CA GLU A 631 -46.73 -51.22 -44.34
C GLU A 631 -45.19 -51.23 -44.20
N PHE A 632 -44.47 -50.47 -45.04
CA PHE A 632 -43.01 -50.41 -45.11
C PHE A 632 -42.44 -49.02 -44.77
N LYS A 633 -43.28 -48.11 -44.30
CA LYS A 633 -43.00 -46.68 -44.18
C LYS A 633 -42.80 -46.30 -42.72
N GLU A 634 -41.54 -46.21 -42.29
CA GLU A 634 -41.24 -45.56 -41.02
C GLU A 634 -41.51 -44.05 -41.12
N ASN A 635 -42.10 -43.46 -40.09
CA ASN A 635 -42.46 -42.03 -40.01
C ASN A 635 -41.25 -41.11 -39.78
N LEU A 636 -40.15 -41.34 -40.51
CA LEU A 636 -38.90 -40.58 -40.46
C LEU A 636 -39.06 -39.12 -40.94
N VAL A 637 -40.10 -38.85 -41.74
CA VAL A 637 -40.36 -37.55 -42.37
C VAL A 637 -40.62 -36.43 -41.36
N ILE A 638 -41.41 -36.70 -40.31
CA ILE A 638 -41.80 -35.66 -39.33
C ILE A 638 -40.60 -35.24 -38.46
N PRO A 639 -39.80 -36.16 -37.88
CA PRO A 639 -38.52 -35.81 -37.26
C PRO A 639 -37.62 -34.92 -38.13
N VAL A 640 -37.48 -35.22 -39.43
CA VAL A 640 -36.64 -34.43 -40.34
C VAL A 640 -37.15 -32.99 -40.50
N TYR A 641 -38.46 -32.80 -40.68
CA TYR A 641 -39.03 -31.46 -40.83
C TYR A 641 -38.98 -30.63 -39.54
N ILE A 642 -39.21 -31.26 -38.37
CA ILE A 642 -39.07 -30.57 -37.08
C ILE A 642 -37.61 -30.15 -36.83
N TYR A 643 -36.63 -30.99 -37.20
CA TYR A 643 -35.21 -30.65 -37.06
C TYR A 643 -34.82 -29.44 -37.92
N VAL A 644 -35.31 -29.37 -39.18
CA VAL A 644 -35.08 -28.20 -40.04
C VAL A 644 -35.73 -26.93 -39.46
N LEU A 645 -36.97 -27.03 -38.98
CA LEU A 645 -37.70 -25.89 -38.42
C LEU A 645 -36.96 -25.27 -37.24
N PHE A 646 -36.54 -26.08 -36.26
CA PHE A 646 -35.83 -25.57 -35.09
C PHE A 646 -34.42 -25.08 -35.42
N MET A 647 -33.63 -25.80 -36.24
CA MET A 647 -32.28 -25.36 -36.60
C MET A 647 -32.28 -23.98 -37.29
N VAL A 648 -33.26 -23.70 -38.16
CA VAL A 648 -33.42 -22.37 -38.79
C VAL A 648 -33.67 -21.29 -37.75
N ILE A 649 -34.55 -21.53 -36.78
CA ILE A 649 -34.89 -20.58 -35.72
C ILE A 649 -33.66 -20.33 -34.83
N THR A 650 -33.05 -21.38 -34.31
CA THR A 650 -31.93 -21.30 -33.34
C THR A 650 -30.69 -20.67 -33.95
N GLU A 651 -30.23 -21.08 -35.14
CA GLU A 651 -29.03 -20.47 -35.75
C GLU A 651 -29.28 -19.03 -36.23
N THR A 652 -30.53 -18.65 -36.54
CA THR A 652 -30.90 -17.25 -36.82
C THR A 652 -30.80 -16.38 -35.56
N ILE A 653 -31.29 -16.88 -34.42
CA ILE A 653 -31.18 -16.22 -33.11
C ILE A 653 -29.71 -16.13 -32.66
N ASN A 654 -28.92 -17.17 -32.90
CA ASN A 654 -27.49 -17.20 -32.60
C ASN A 654 -26.62 -16.34 -33.52
N PHE A 655 -27.18 -15.78 -34.61
CA PHE A 655 -26.51 -14.84 -35.50
C PHE A 655 -26.76 -13.37 -35.13
N GLN A 656 -27.64 -13.08 -34.16
CA GLN A 656 -27.95 -11.72 -33.72
C GLN A 656 -27.14 -11.35 -32.45
N ASP A 657 -26.12 -10.51 -32.62
CA ASP A 657 -25.22 -10.08 -31.53
C ASP A 657 -25.93 -9.36 -30.37
N ASN A 658 -27.08 -8.72 -30.62
CA ASN A 658 -27.84 -7.97 -29.62
C ASN A 658 -28.77 -8.83 -28.73
N ILE A 659 -28.85 -10.14 -28.97
CA ILE A 659 -29.68 -11.04 -28.15
C ILE A 659 -28.86 -11.57 -26.96
N SER A 660 -29.42 -11.48 -25.75
CA SER A 660 -28.75 -11.97 -24.54
C SER A 660 -28.60 -13.50 -24.54
N LEU A 661 -27.47 -13.97 -23.99
CA LEU A 661 -27.12 -15.41 -23.95
C LEU A 661 -28.22 -16.29 -23.32
N HIS A 662 -28.99 -15.77 -22.36
CA HIS A 662 -30.11 -16.51 -21.76
C HIS A 662 -31.21 -16.88 -22.77
N VAL A 663 -31.44 -16.04 -23.79
CA VAL A 663 -32.39 -16.32 -24.85
C VAL A 663 -31.81 -17.33 -25.84
N GLN A 664 -30.55 -17.17 -26.26
CA GLN A 664 -29.84 -18.12 -27.13
C GLN A 664 -29.80 -19.54 -26.52
N ASP A 665 -29.46 -19.64 -25.23
CA ASP A 665 -29.42 -20.91 -24.49
C ASP A 665 -30.82 -21.52 -24.32
N LEU A 666 -31.85 -20.71 -24.08
CA LEU A 666 -33.24 -21.17 -23.96
C LEU A 666 -33.77 -21.75 -25.28
N PHE A 667 -33.58 -21.06 -26.41
CA PHE A 667 -34.03 -21.57 -27.72
C PHE A 667 -33.28 -22.86 -28.11
N SER A 668 -31.98 -22.93 -27.86
CA SER A 668 -31.17 -24.13 -28.10
C SER A 668 -31.61 -25.32 -27.23
N ALA A 669 -32.05 -25.07 -26.00
CA ALA A 669 -32.64 -26.10 -25.14
C ALA A 669 -34.01 -26.57 -25.65
N ILE A 670 -34.89 -25.63 -26.07
CA ILE A 670 -36.21 -25.94 -26.63
C ILE A 670 -36.11 -26.78 -27.89
N GLU A 671 -35.22 -26.44 -28.82
CA GLU A 671 -34.90 -27.25 -30.02
C GLU A 671 -34.57 -28.69 -29.64
N THR A 672 -33.66 -28.86 -28.67
CA THR A 672 -33.14 -30.16 -28.29
C THR A 672 -34.22 -31.04 -27.64
N ILE A 673 -35.04 -30.45 -26.77
CA ILE A 673 -36.17 -31.10 -26.09
C ILE A 673 -37.25 -31.49 -27.12
N ALA A 674 -37.64 -30.57 -28.01
CA ALA A 674 -38.67 -30.82 -29.02
C ALA A 674 -38.27 -31.92 -30.01
N ASN A 675 -37.04 -31.86 -30.54
CA ASN A 675 -36.51 -32.92 -31.42
C ASN A 675 -36.47 -34.29 -30.70
N THR A 676 -36.04 -34.32 -29.43
CA THR A 676 -36.01 -35.55 -28.62
C THR A 676 -37.39 -36.19 -28.50
N LEU A 677 -38.40 -35.41 -28.11
CA LEU A 677 -39.79 -35.89 -27.93
C LEU A 677 -40.39 -36.42 -29.24
N VAL A 678 -40.19 -35.70 -30.35
CA VAL A 678 -40.70 -36.10 -31.68
C VAL A 678 -40.04 -37.40 -32.16
N ILE A 679 -38.73 -37.57 -31.97
CA ILE A 679 -38.01 -38.78 -32.36
C ILE A 679 -38.44 -39.99 -31.51
N LEU A 680 -38.56 -39.82 -30.19
CA LEU A 680 -39.05 -40.87 -29.29
C LEU A 680 -40.46 -41.34 -29.68
N TYR A 681 -41.37 -40.41 -29.94
CA TYR A 681 -42.75 -40.71 -30.33
C TYR A 681 -42.83 -41.49 -31.66
N PHE A 682 -42.28 -40.92 -32.75
CA PHE A 682 -42.48 -41.47 -34.10
C PHE A 682 -41.65 -42.73 -34.40
N LEU A 683 -40.49 -42.92 -33.77
CA LEU A 683 -39.61 -44.06 -34.08
C LEU A 683 -39.71 -45.20 -33.05
N TYR A 684 -40.14 -44.93 -31.82
CA TYR A 684 -40.16 -45.92 -30.72
C TYR A 684 -41.55 -46.12 -30.12
N PHE A 685 -42.16 -45.09 -29.52
CA PHE A 685 -43.42 -45.26 -28.79
C PHE A 685 -44.57 -45.72 -29.69
N SER A 686 -44.69 -45.18 -30.91
CA SER A 686 -45.65 -45.67 -31.90
C SER A 686 -45.46 -47.16 -32.23
N LYS A 687 -44.22 -47.65 -32.29
CA LYS A 687 -43.93 -49.08 -32.50
C LYS A 687 -44.25 -49.93 -31.28
N PHE A 688 -43.87 -49.48 -30.09
CA PHE A 688 -44.15 -50.21 -28.84
C PHE A 688 -45.66 -50.32 -28.60
N TYR A 689 -46.42 -49.26 -28.87
CA TYR A 689 -47.88 -49.27 -28.83
C TYR A 689 -48.49 -50.28 -29.81
N ASN A 690 -48.03 -50.27 -31.08
CA ASN A 690 -48.50 -51.24 -32.08
C ASN A 690 -48.18 -52.69 -31.70
N ILE A 691 -47.02 -52.95 -31.08
CA ILE A 691 -46.65 -54.29 -30.56
C ILE A 691 -47.55 -54.68 -29.39
N TYR A 692 -47.82 -53.75 -28.46
CA TYR A 692 -48.70 -53.97 -27.31
C TYR A 692 -50.13 -54.32 -27.75
N ILE A 693 -50.72 -53.52 -28.65
CA ILE A 693 -52.05 -53.77 -29.22
C ILE A 693 -52.09 -55.08 -30.02
N HIS A 694 -51.08 -55.38 -30.84
CA HIS A 694 -51.00 -56.65 -31.57
C HIS A 694 -50.96 -57.86 -30.60
N ASN A 695 -50.21 -57.75 -29.49
CA ASN A 695 -50.14 -58.81 -28.49
C ASN A 695 -51.46 -59.00 -27.74
N ILE A 696 -52.21 -57.92 -27.45
CA ILE A 696 -53.57 -58.01 -26.87
C ILE A 696 -54.51 -58.73 -27.84
N ILE A 697 -54.64 -58.24 -29.08
CA ILE A 697 -55.53 -58.84 -30.09
C ILE A 697 -55.15 -60.30 -30.38
N THR A 698 -53.86 -60.64 -30.35
CA THR A 698 -53.39 -62.04 -30.49
C THR A 698 -53.81 -62.89 -29.30
N LYS A 699 -53.70 -62.37 -28.06
CA LYS A 699 -54.13 -63.06 -26.84
C LYS A 699 -55.64 -63.29 -26.81
N GLU A 700 -56.43 -62.30 -27.22
CA GLU A 700 -57.90 -62.41 -27.37
C GLU A 700 -58.31 -63.41 -28.46
N ARG A 701 -57.59 -63.44 -29.60
CA ARG A 701 -57.79 -64.45 -30.66
C ARG A 701 -57.41 -65.87 -30.23
N ILE A 702 -56.48 -66.03 -29.29
CA ILE A 702 -56.15 -67.32 -28.69
C ILE A 702 -57.27 -67.74 -27.70
N LEU A 703 -57.70 -66.84 -26.81
CA LEU A 703 -58.79 -67.09 -25.85
C LEU A 703 -60.12 -67.47 -26.53
N SER A 704 -60.51 -66.75 -27.59
CA SER A 704 -61.71 -67.06 -28.39
C SER A 704 -61.59 -68.34 -29.22
N ARG A 705 -60.37 -68.72 -29.65
CA ARG A 705 -60.13 -70.05 -30.25
C ARG A 705 -60.27 -71.18 -29.24
N SER A 706 -59.79 -71.04 -28.00
CA SER A 706 -59.96 -72.08 -26.97
C SER A 706 -61.43 -72.38 -26.63
N GLN A 707 -62.33 -71.40 -26.74
CA GLN A 707 -63.78 -71.60 -26.52
C GLN A 707 -64.48 -72.29 -27.70
N SER A 708 -64.00 -72.10 -28.94
CA SER A 708 -64.58 -72.75 -30.12
C SER A 708 -64.13 -74.21 -30.28
N SER A 709 -62.96 -74.58 -29.76
CA SER A 709 -62.46 -75.97 -29.73
C SER A 709 -63.15 -76.90 -28.72
N GLN A 710 -64.07 -76.41 -27.88
CA GLN A 710 -64.78 -77.24 -26.87
C GLN A 710 -66.22 -77.64 -27.24
N ARG A 711 -66.71 -77.31 -28.45
CA ARG A 711 -68.13 -77.55 -28.82
C ARG A 711 -68.39 -78.61 -29.89
N TYR A 712 -67.38 -79.35 -30.34
CA TYR A 712 -67.56 -80.53 -31.19
C TYR A 712 -66.61 -81.67 -30.80
N ASN A 713 -67.09 -82.53 -29.88
CA ASN A 713 -66.69 -83.93 -29.78
C ASN A 713 -67.73 -84.67 -28.91
N GLY A 714 -68.76 -85.23 -29.56
CA GLY A 714 -69.85 -85.97 -28.93
C GLY A 714 -70.88 -86.42 -29.97
N SER A 715 -71.12 -87.73 -30.03
CA SER A 715 -72.06 -88.46 -30.91
C SER A 715 -71.96 -88.27 -32.44
N ASP A 716 -71.59 -89.38 -33.08
CA ASP A 716 -72.22 -89.99 -34.27
C ASP A 716 -72.05 -89.40 -35.69
N MET A 717 -71.27 -90.16 -36.46
CA MET A 717 -71.77 -91.00 -37.57
C MET A 717 -72.79 -90.39 -38.55
N SER A 718 -72.29 -90.13 -39.77
CA SER A 718 -73.03 -89.95 -41.03
C SER A 718 -74.05 -88.80 -41.13
N LEU A 719 -73.73 -87.81 -41.99
CA LEU A 719 -74.39 -87.77 -43.30
C LEU A 719 -73.54 -87.05 -44.36
N ASN A 720 -74.01 -87.11 -45.60
CA ASN A 720 -73.35 -86.60 -46.80
C ASN A 720 -73.83 -85.19 -47.19
N LYS A 721 -72.98 -84.52 -48.00
CA LYS A 721 -73.34 -83.63 -49.13
C LYS A 721 -74.03 -82.27 -48.84
N LEU A 722 -73.57 -81.28 -49.64
CA LEU A 722 -74.30 -80.07 -50.07
C LEU A 722 -74.56 -79.01 -48.95
N ASN A 723 -74.74 -77.70 -49.24
CA ASN A 723 -74.65 -77.01 -50.53
C ASN A 723 -74.07 -75.58 -50.44
N GLN A 724 -74.03 -74.95 -51.62
CA GLN A 724 -73.78 -73.53 -51.94
C GLN A 724 -74.54 -72.50 -51.09
N GLN A 725 -74.11 -71.23 -51.25
CA GLN A 725 -74.85 -69.99 -51.05
C GLN A 725 -75.33 -69.64 -49.62
N ASN A 726 -74.74 -68.57 -49.07
CA ASN A 726 -75.51 -67.33 -48.97
C ASN A 726 -74.63 -66.09 -49.13
N ASN A 727 -75.24 -64.98 -49.55
CA ASN A 727 -74.57 -63.82 -50.14
C ASN A 727 -75.20 -62.52 -49.58
N TYR A 728 -74.45 -61.41 -49.54
CA TYR A 728 -74.82 -60.13 -48.89
C TYR A 728 -74.96 -60.26 -47.35
N ILE A 729 -74.77 -59.23 -46.51
CA ILE A 729 -75.03 -57.78 -46.64
C ILE A 729 -73.74 -56.93 -46.67
N SER A 730 -73.84 -55.76 -47.31
CA SER A 730 -72.76 -54.80 -47.61
C SER A 730 -72.76 -53.55 -46.72
N HIS A 731 -71.61 -52.87 -46.68
CA HIS A 731 -71.43 -51.41 -46.52
C HIS A 731 -72.55 -50.57 -45.88
N SER A 732 -72.27 -49.94 -44.73
CA SER A 732 -72.00 -48.48 -44.67
C SER A 732 -71.85 -47.98 -43.22
N LEU A 733 -70.85 -47.10 -42.98
CA LEU A 733 -70.83 -45.97 -42.04
C LEU A 733 -69.38 -45.51 -41.82
N ASP A 734 -68.87 -44.70 -42.74
CA ASP A 734 -67.67 -43.89 -42.53
C ASP A 734 -68.01 -42.60 -41.75
N ASN A 735 -66.99 -41.99 -41.15
CA ASN A 735 -66.96 -40.61 -40.63
C ASN A 735 -67.95 -40.22 -39.51
N MET A 736 -67.44 -40.19 -38.28
CA MET A 736 -67.41 -38.94 -37.52
C MET A 736 -66.15 -38.89 -36.63
N GLY A 737 -65.66 -37.68 -36.35
CA GLY A 737 -64.56 -37.43 -35.43
C GLY A 737 -64.83 -36.18 -34.61
N ILE A 738 -63.78 -35.40 -34.31
CA ILE A 738 -63.81 -34.01 -33.80
C ILE A 738 -63.93 -33.84 -32.27
N ILE A 739 -62.84 -33.29 -31.70
CA ILE A 739 -62.70 -32.46 -30.48
C ILE A 739 -62.91 -33.12 -29.11
N ALA A 740 -61.90 -32.93 -28.25
CA ALA A 740 -62.03 -32.91 -26.80
C ALA A 740 -62.02 -31.45 -26.30
N ARG A 741 -62.86 -31.13 -25.30
CA ARG A 741 -62.68 -29.95 -24.43
C ARG A 741 -62.94 -30.33 -22.97
N SER A 742 -62.31 -29.56 -22.09
CA SER A 742 -62.27 -29.73 -20.64
C SER A 742 -63.57 -29.36 -19.92
N ASN A 743 -63.76 -29.92 -18.73
CA ASN A 743 -64.29 -29.18 -17.57
C ASN A 743 -63.75 -29.79 -16.25
N SER A 744 -63.94 -29.06 -15.15
CA SER A 744 -63.28 -29.26 -13.84
C SER A 744 -64.25 -29.65 -12.71
N SER A 745 -63.71 -30.04 -11.55
CA SER A 745 -64.40 -30.29 -10.24
C SER A 745 -65.42 -31.45 -10.26
N MET A 746 -65.70 -32.19 -9.18
CA MET A 746 -65.66 -31.86 -7.74
C MET A 746 -65.47 -33.13 -6.84
N ASP A 747 -65.59 -32.97 -5.52
CA ASP A 747 -65.24 -33.92 -4.41
C ASP A 747 -65.96 -35.30 -4.37
N GLY A 748 -65.44 -36.26 -3.56
CA GLY A 748 -66.13 -37.56 -3.33
C GLY A 748 -65.48 -38.68 -2.48
N ILE A 749 -65.35 -38.48 -1.16
CA ILE A 749 -65.56 -39.48 -0.06
C ILE A 749 -64.97 -40.92 -0.15
N VAL A 750 -63.84 -41.13 0.55
CA VAL A 750 -63.63 -42.01 1.75
C VAL A 750 -64.16 -43.48 1.81
N ASP A 751 -63.22 -44.38 2.18
CA ASP A 751 -63.30 -45.71 2.83
C ASP A 751 -64.13 -46.89 2.28
N ARG A 752 -63.43 -48.04 2.11
CA ARG A 752 -63.67 -49.27 2.92
C ARG A 752 -62.59 -50.35 2.75
N PHE A 753 -61.81 -50.59 3.81
CA PHE A 753 -61.72 -51.85 4.58
C PHE A 753 -60.38 -51.99 5.34
N GLY A 754 -60.46 -52.13 6.67
CA GLY A 754 -59.43 -52.79 7.48
C GLY A 754 -59.74 -54.29 7.64
N SER A 755 -59.12 -55.04 8.56
CA SER A 755 -58.01 -54.72 9.49
C SER A 755 -57.48 -56.02 10.12
N ASN A 756 -56.18 -56.11 10.42
CA ASN A 756 -55.52 -57.11 11.28
C ASN A 756 -54.02 -56.73 11.41
N LEU A 757 -53.32 -56.83 12.55
CA LEU A 757 -53.74 -56.99 13.96
C LEU A 757 -52.62 -56.39 14.88
N LYS A 758 -52.87 -56.31 16.19
CA LYS A 758 -52.11 -55.60 17.26
C LYS A 758 -50.61 -56.00 17.36
N ILE A 759 -49.64 -55.12 17.68
CA ILE A 759 -49.41 -54.24 18.86
C ILE A 759 -49.14 -55.10 20.13
N ASN A 760 -48.04 -54.97 20.90
CA ASN A 760 -47.51 -53.83 21.70
C ASN A 760 -45.98 -54.06 22.01
N LYS A 761 -45.16 -53.35 22.82
CA LYS A 761 -45.28 -52.33 23.91
C LYS A 761 -44.13 -51.29 23.92
N PHE A 762 -44.40 -50.11 24.52
CA PHE A 762 -43.65 -49.28 25.51
C PHE A 762 -42.15 -49.56 25.82
N GLY A 763 -41.28 -48.59 26.16
CA GLY A 763 -41.42 -47.13 26.48
C GLY A 763 -40.19 -46.66 27.31
N SER A 764 -40.01 -45.42 27.81
CA SER A 764 -40.65 -44.09 27.62
C SER A 764 -39.97 -43.00 28.51
N SER A 765 -40.03 -41.70 28.13
CA SER A 765 -39.63 -40.48 28.90
C SER A 765 -38.12 -40.17 29.07
N GLY A 766 -37.65 -38.92 29.20
CA GLY A 766 -38.34 -37.60 29.14
C GLY A 766 -37.41 -36.35 29.29
N ASP A 767 -37.99 -35.17 29.06
CA ASP A 767 -37.69 -33.81 29.58
C ASP A 767 -36.35 -33.02 29.34
N ASN A 768 -36.33 -32.26 28.23
CA ASN A 768 -36.36 -30.78 28.13
C ASN A 768 -35.45 -29.78 28.93
N VAL A 769 -35.00 -28.74 28.18
CA VAL A 769 -34.94 -27.28 28.50
C VAL A 769 -33.62 -26.56 28.94
N ASN A 770 -33.38 -25.42 28.27
CA ASN A 770 -32.58 -24.19 28.57
C ASN A 770 -31.03 -24.09 28.44
N ASN A 771 -30.60 -23.51 27.30
CA ASN A 771 -30.10 -22.11 27.12
C ASN A 771 -28.79 -21.56 27.78
N ILE A 772 -28.08 -20.72 27.00
CA ILE A 772 -27.04 -19.71 27.36
C ILE A 772 -25.65 -20.22 27.83
N GLY A 773 -24.57 -19.63 27.28
CA GLY A 773 -23.20 -19.76 27.81
C GLY A 773 -22.12 -19.15 26.88
N HIS A 774 -21.28 -18.23 27.39
CA HIS A 774 -20.23 -17.52 26.64
C HIS A 774 -18.86 -17.65 27.34
N PHE A 775 -17.77 -17.59 26.56
CA PHE A 775 -16.39 -17.18 26.94
C PHE A 775 -15.53 -17.96 27.99
N LYS A 776 -14.44 -18.55 27.46
CA LYS A 776 -13.00 -18.24 27.73
C LYS A 776 -12.29 -18.68 29.05
N TYR A 777 -11.00 -19.03 28.87
CA TYR A 777 -9.90 -19.19 29.86
C TYR A 777 -10.04 -20.38 30.86
N ASN A 778 -8.97 -20.97 31.44
CA ASN A 778 -7.51 -20.68 31.37
C ASN A 778 -6.65 -21.98 31.56
N SER A 779 -5.34 -21.91 31.24
CA SER A 779 -4.23 -22.72 31.85
C SER A 779 -4.26 -24.28 31.71
N GLU A 780 -3.18 -25.09 31.84
CA GLU A 780 -1.78 -24.84 32.22
C GLU A 780 -0.77 -25.93 31.75
N SER A 781 0.49 -25.51 31.51
CA SER A 781 1.75 -26.22 31.85
C SER A 781 2.39 -27.33 30.96
N LYS A 782 3.72 -27.47 31.17
CA LYS A 782 4.70 -28.53 30.79
C LYS A 782 5.23 -28.57 29.34
N LEU A 783 6.55 -28.75 29.12
CA LEU A 783 7.73 -28.42 29.96
C LEU A 783 9.02 -28.31 29.09
N LEU A 784 10.08 -27.72 29.66
CA LEU A 784 11.40 -27.51 29.03
C LEU A 784 12.28 -28.78 28.97
N ARG A 785 13.07 -28.91 27.89
CA ARG A 785 14.52 -29.25 27.81
C ARG A 785 14.88 -29.60 26.35
N LYS A 786 16.09 -29.32 25.85
CA LYS A 786 17.31 -28.82 26.51
C LYS A 786 18.03 -27.83 25.59
#